data_AF-A0A1M7LXA4-F1
#
_entry.id   AF-A0A1M7LXA4-F1
#
_cell.length_a   1.000
_cell.length_b   1.000
_cell.length_c   1.000
_cell.angle_alpha   90.00
_cell.angle_beta   90.00
_cell.angle_gamma   90.00
#
_symmetry.space_group_name_H-M   'P 1'
#
loop_
_entity.id
_entity.type
_entity.pdbx_description
1 polymer ?
#
loop_
_entity_poly.entity_id
_entity_poly.type
_entity_poly.pdbx_seq_one_letter_code
_entity_poly.pdbx_strand_id
1 'polypeptide(L)'
;MDYRVKLKDENELMRERFDLAAERISQIPSESTVKEPYLDYFHKVAMYIIEMKDTFLSIEDGSYANKSLEELQTMNQDLYEDILEENYETSYANPEYACKMLGEDYGKVLTCLYARLRSCLAGAFEYRLFDMTINMELFIEIYNLFEEEDETTYKEVKSALYYTATDYSEEVCYYRTRELLDPELSFLTDIIMDSDLTDLRYLYQYGEHITENEIKTAEYMNSLSQEKIDAMAFTYTEGYRIGFIYANIDLSKKGIVNIRYEKGFERMVRAAIKQFEKLGLKPSIRRSGANKFNKQYDYDHRFDYALFFDKAYVEKRLAHLRKAYEAFKKQASLFAGPAVIETFGEKPFTPVSKSASNKLSEKQQKLDVEFSRDSRLLMNEYIKGDERSFTIIAYPVPEIGEKFEEIFDETVKVNTLDYNLYKEIQQKLIDTLDQGEYVHILGTGVNKTDLKVSLHQINDPAKQTGFENCLADVNIPVGEVFTSPKLTGTDGVLHVSEVYLNDYKYMDLALTLKDGKIVEYTCKNFEEEEENKKFIKENLLFNHDTLPMGEFAIGTNTTAYVMGRKYNIQDKLPILIAEKTGPHFAMGDTCFSMSEEVITRNPDGKEMIAKDNECSILRKTDITKAYYNCHTDITIPYDELGEIAVYKKDGEKIVIIENGRFVLAGTEELNKPLDEMNV
;
A
#
# COMPACT_ATOMS: atom_id res chain seq x y z
N MET A 1 6.62 20.10 20.74
CA MET A 1 5.87 19.96 22.01
C MET A 1 5.62 18.48 22.13
N ASP A 2 5.99 17.85 23.23
CA ASP A 2 5.81 16.40 23.42
C ASP A 2 4.36 16.00 23.10
N TYR A 3 4.17 15.08 22.14
CA TYR A 3 2.86 14.62 21.70
C TYR A 3 2.02 14.05 22.86
N ARG A 4 2.67 13.54 23.91
CA ARG A 4 2.00 13.03 25.12
C ARG A 4 1.20 14.11 25.83
N VAL A 5 1.63 15.37 25.74
CA VAL A 5 0.88 16.51 26.31
C VAL A 5 -0.46 16.69 25.61
N LYS A 6 -0.56 16.37 24.30
CA LYS A 6 -1.80 16.45 23.53
C LYS A 6 -2.77 15.31 23.86
N LEU A 7 -2.22 14.14 24.20
CA LEU A 7 -3.01 12.95 24.57
C LEU A 7 -3.35 12.91 26.07
N LYS A 8 -2.78 13.79 26.87
CA LYS A 8 -2.94 13.79 28.33
C LYS A 8 -4.41 13.85 28.75
N ASP A 9 -5.15 14.84 28.27
CA ASP A 9 -6.57 15.00 28.62
C ASP A 9 -7.40 13.80 28.14
N GLU A 10 -7.11 13.27 26.95
CA GLU A 10 -7.77 12.08 26.39
C GLU A 10 -7.50 10.83 27.25
N ASN A 11 -6.26 10.65 27.72
CA ASN A 11 -5.87 9.55 28.59
C ASN A 11 -6.43 9.69 30.01
N GLU A 12 -6.48 10.91 30.57
CA GLU A 12 -7.09 11.17 31.88
C GLU A 12 -8.58 10.78 31.89
N LEU A 13 -9.30 11.01 30.78
CA LEU A 13 -10.70 10.57 30.64
C LEU A 13 -10.86 9.04 30.61
N MET A 14 -9.85 8.31 30.15
CA MET A 14 -9.88 6.85 30.05
C MET A 14 -9.29 6.15 31.28
N ARG A 15 -8.51 6.86 32.11
CA ARG A 15 -7.64 6.25 33.13
C ARG A 15 -8.37 5.35 34.12
N GLU A 16 -9.47 5.84 34.71
CA GLU A 16 -10.24 5.05 35.69
C GLU A 16 -10.79 3.76 35.07
N ARG A 17 -11.32 3.84 33.85
CA ARG A 17 -11.86 2.69 33.11
C ARG A 17 -10.76 1.70 32.76
N PHE A 18 -9.61 2.20 32.31
CA PHE A 18 -8.43 1.38 32.02
C PHE A 18 -7.96 0.63 33.27
N ASP A 19 -7.79 1.31 34.40
CA ASP A 19 -7.30 0.71 35.64
C ASP A 19 -8.27 -0.37 36.15
N LEU A 20 -9.60 -0.12 36.10
CA LEU A 20 -10.62 -1.10 36.47
C LEU A 20 -10.63 -2.32 35.53
N ALA A 21 -10.55 -2.09 34.22
CA ALA A 21 -10.50 -3.18 33.24
C ALA A 21 -9.21 -4.02 33.40
N ALA A 22 -8.07 -3.37 33.62
CA ALA A 22 -6.79 -4.01 33.88
C ALA A 22 -6.83 -4.88 35.15
N GLU A 23 -7.41 -4.35 36.24
CA GLU A 23 -7.58 -5.09 37.49
C GLU A 23 -8.46 -6.33 37.26
N ARG A 24 -9.61 -6.19 36.58
CA ARG A 24 -10.49 -7.33 36.30
C ARG A 24 -9.79 -8.39 35.45
N ILE A 25 -9.10 -7.99 34.38
CA ILE A 25 -8.42 -8.94 33.48
C ILE A 25 -7.28 -9.67 34.19
N SER A 26 -6.60 -9.03 35.14
CA SER A 26 -5.53 -9.67 35.92
C SER A 26 -5.98 -10.87 36.76
N GLN A 27 -7.29 -10.99 37.03
CA GLN A 27 -7.87 -12.08 37.83
C GLN A 27 -8.23 -13.30 36.96
N ILE A 28 -8.56 -13.08 35.68
CA ILE A 28 -9.06 -14.11 34.74
C ILE A 28 -8.14 -15.34 34.63
N PRO A 29 -6.80 -15.24 34.55
CA PRO A 29 -5.92 -16.42 34.47
C PRO A 29 -5.99 -17.36 35.68
N SER A 30 -6.51 -16.88 36.82
CA SER A 30 -6.69 -17.68 38.04
C SER A 30 -8.10 -18.23 38.22
N GLU A 31 -9.04 -17.83 37.36
CA GLU A 31 -10.44 -18.22 37.40
C GLU A 31 -10.71 -19.43 36.51
N SER A 32 -11.73 -20.20 36.86
CA SER A 32 -12.19 -21.37 36.09
C SER A 32 -13.72 -21.33 35.89
N THR A 33 -14.28 -20.13 35.77
CA THR A 33 -15.72 -19.87 35.63
C THR A 33 -16.21 -20.13 34.20
N VAL A 34 -15.39 -19.79 33.20
CA VAL A 34 -15.59 -20.20 31.81
C VAL A 34 -15.31 -21.70 31.65
N LYS A 35 -16.17 -22.40 30.89
CA LYS A 35 -16.05 -23.84 30.66
C LYS A 35 -15.03 -24.15 29.55
N GLU A 36 -14.46 -25.35 29.61
CA GLU A 36 -13.75 -25.93 28.46
C GLU A 36 -14.70 -26.11 27.27
N PRO A 37 -14.25 -25.86 26.02
CA PRO A 37 -12.85 -25.67 25.60
C PRO A 37 -12.36 -24.20 25.57
N TYR A 38 -13.17 -23.23 26.03
CA TYR A 38 -12.85 -21.80 25.84
C TYR A 38 -11.91 -21.23 26.91
N LEU A 39 -11.73 -21.94 28.02
CA LEU A 39 -10.94 -21.48 29.16
C LEU A 39 -9.49 -21.16 28.77
N ASP A 40 -8.82 -22.03 28.01
CA ASP A 40 -7.43 -21.84 27.55
C ASP A 40 -7.28 -20.56 26.70
N TYR A 41 -8.25 -20.27 25.83
CA TYR A 41 -8.26 -19.03 25.04
C TYR A 41 -8.29 -17.79 25.95
N PHE A 42 -9.25 -17.72 26.88
CA PHE A 42 -9.39 -16.54 27.74
C PHE A 42 -8.20 -16.35 28.67
N HIS A 43 -7.61 -17.44 29.17
CA HIS A 43 -6.38 -17.37 29.97
C HIS A 43 -5.21 -16.79 29.17
N LYS A 44 -4.94 -17.33 27.97
CA LYS A 44 -3.83 -16.85 27.13
C LYS A 44 -4.03 -15.40 26.66
N VAL A 45 -5.25 -15.06 26.23
CA VAL A 45 -5.55 -13.69 25.78
C VAL A 45 -5.50 -12.69 26.94
N ALA A 46 -5.97 -13.07 28.14
CA ALA A 46 -5.84 -12.21 29.32
C ALA A 46 -4.37 -11.97 29.68
N MET A 47 -3.51 -13.00 29.61
CA MET A 47 -2.06 -12.84 29.83
C MET A 47 -1.42 -11.87 28.83
N TYR A 48 -1.78 -11.99 27.54
CA TYR A 48 -1.30 -11.06 26.52
C TYR A 48 -1.76 -9.62 26.79
N ILE A 49 -3.01 -9.41 27.20
CA ILE A 49 -3.51 -8.07 27.59
C ILE A 49 -2.74 -7.50 28.78
N ILE A 50 -2.40 -8.34 29.77
CA ILE A 50 -1.58 -7.94 30.92
C ILE A 50 -0.20 -7.46 30.44
N GLU A 51 0.43 -8.18 29.51
CA GLU A 51 1.71 -7.80 28.91
C GLU A 51 1.65 -6.47 28.15
N MET A 52 0.58 -6.24 27.37
CA MET A 52 0.33 -4.95 26.71
C MET A 52 0.18 -3.81 27.74
N LYS A 53 -0.55 -4.07 28.84
CA LYS A 53 -0.75 -3.11 29.93
C LYS A 53 0.57 -2.81 30.65
N ASP A 54 1.38 -3.82 30.96
CA ASP A 54 2.70 -3.63 31.57
C ASP A 54 3.65 -2.86 30.65
N THR A 55 3.58 -3.12 29.35
CA THR A 55 4.30 -2.34 28.32
C THR A 55 3.89 -0.87 28.37
N PHE A 56 2.59 -0.56 28.34
CA PHE A 56 2.09 0.82 28.47
C PHE A 56 2.60 1.51 29.74
N LEU A 57 2.53 0.84 30.90
CA LEU A 57 3.00 1.42 32.17
C LEU A 57 4.50 1.73 32.14
N SER A 58 5.31 0.87 31.51
CA SER A 58 6.75 1.12 31.35
C SER A 58 7.08 2.25 30.38
N ILE A 59 6.22 2.52 29.39
CA ILE A 59 6.33 3.68 28.49
C ILE A 59 5.95 4.97 29.23
N GLU A 60 4.89 4.90 30.04
CA GLU A 60 4.36 6.01 30.84
C GLU A 60 5.37 6.49 31.89
N ASP A 61 5.94 5.56 32.66
CA ASP A 61 6.91 5.89 33.71
C ASP A 61 8.34 6.15 33.18
N GLY A 62 8.56 5.93 31.88
CA GLY A 62 9.83 6.15 31.18
C GLY A 62 10.88 5.06 31.41
N SER A 63 10.55 3.97 32.12
CA SER A 63 11.47 2.85 32.35
C SER A 63 11.78 2.07 31.07
N TYR A 64 10.85 2.00 30.11
CA TYR A 64 11.03 1.29 28.84
C TYR A 64 12.25 1.80 28.05
N ALA A 65 12.40 3.13 27.94
CA ALA A 65 13.49 3.76 27.20
C ALA A 65 14.88 3.54 27.83
N ASN A 66 14.92 3.13 29.10
CA ASN A 66 16.17 2.89 29.82
C ASN A 66 16.64 1.42 29.78
N LYS A 67 15.86 0.54 29.15
CA LYS A 67 16.21 -0.88 29.00
C LYS A 67 17.46 -1.06 28.12
N SER A 68 18.18 -2.14 28.38
CA SER A 68 19.26 -2.61 27.52
C SER A 68 18.71 -3.12 26.18
N LEU A 69 19.59 -3.21 25.17
CA LEU A 69 19.20 -3.73 23.87
C LEU A 69 18.70 -5.19 23.96
N GLU A 70 19.33 -6.02 24.79
CA GLU A 70 18.93 -7.41 25.01
C GLU A 70 17.52 -7.51 25.63
N GLU A 71 17.23 -6.69 26.65
CA GLU A 71 15.89 -6.63 27.25
C GLU A 71 14.82 -6.19 26.23
N LEU A 72 15.12 -5.20 25.39
CA LEU A 72 14.21 -4.72 24.35
C LEU A 72 13.96 -5.79 23.28
N GLN A 73 15.01 -6.53 22.89
CA GLN A 73 14.92 -7.65 21.95
C GLN A 73 14.05 -8.78 22.49
N THR A 74 14.25 -9.18 23.75
CA THR A 74 13.42 -10.20 24.40
C THR A 74 11.96 -9.76 24.46
N MET A 75 11.68 -8.54 24.94
CA MET A 75 10.30 -8.03 24.99
C MET A 75 9.65 -7.95 23.60
N ASN A 76 10.41 -7.58 22.57
CA ASN A 76 9.88 -7.51 21.20
C ASN A 76 9.60 -8.89 20.60
N GLN A 77 10.37 -9.91 20.98
CA GLN A 77 10.08 -11.29 20.60
C GLN A 77 8.82 -11.78 21.31
N ASP A 78 8.76 -11.63 22.63
CA ASP A 78 7.66 -12.13 23.47
C ASP A 78 6.31 -11.54 23.03
N LEU A 79 6.26 -10.23 22.79
CA LEU A 79 5.04 -9.52 22.35
C LEU A 79 4.48 -10.04 21.03
N TYR A 80 5.27 -10.69 20.17
CA TYR A 80 4.87 -11.14 18.84
C TYR A 80 4.94 -12.65 18.64
N GLU A 81 5.47 -13.39 19.62
CA GLU A 81 5.93 -14.78 19.49
C GLU A 81 4.88 -15.70 18.84
N ASP A 82 3.63 -15.61 19.27
CA ASP A 82 2.58 -16.52 18.82
C ASP A 82 2.10 -16.24 17.39
N ILE A 83 2.34 -15.04 16.86
CA ILE A 83 1.99 -14.68 15.48
C ILE A 83 3.20 -14.65 14.55
N LEU A 84 4.37 -15.11 14.99
CA LEU A 84 5.49 -15.38 14.08
C LEU A 84 5.19 -16.60 13.22
N GLU A 85 5.73 -16.66 12.00
CA GLU A 85 5.41 -17.69 11.01
C GLU A 85 5.60 -19.12 11.56
N GLU A 86 6.65 -19.35 12.37
CA GLU A 86 6.97 -20.64 12.97
C GLU A 86 5.97 -21.11 14.03
N ASN A 87 5.25 -20.18 14.67
CA ASN A 87 4.32 -20.46 15.77
C ASN A 87 2.85 -20.24 15.37
N TYR A 88 2.60 -19.59 14.24
CA TYR A 88 1.27 -19.15 13.84
C TYR A 88 0.27 -20.30 13.69
N GLU A 89 0.70 -21.48 13.25
CA GLU A 89 -0.17 -22.66 13.10
C GLU A 89 -0.76 -23.20 14.42
N THR A 90 -0.25 -22.76 15.57
CA THR A 90 -0.78 -23.12 16.90
C THR A 90 -1.27 -21.91 17.71
N SER A 91 -1.38 -20.75 17.09
CA SER A 91 -1.92 -19.55 17.74
C SER A 91 -3.42 -19.43 17.60
N TYR A 92 -4.09 -18.87 18.62
CA TYR A 92 -5.49 -18.47 18.53
C TYR A 92 -5.74 -17.33 17.54
N ALA A 93 -4.70 -16.68 17.06
CA ALA A 93 -4.77 -15.73 15.95
C ALA A 93 -4.88 -16.46 14.60
N ASN A 94 -4.59 -17.76 14.50
CA ASN A 94 -4.86 -18.51 13.28
C ASN A 94 -6.31 -19.03 13.27
N PRO A 95 -7.15 -18.66 12.30
CA PRO A 95 -8.56 -19.06 12.29
C PRO A 95 -8.77 -20.58 12.27
N GLU A 96 -7.90 -21.36 11.61
CA GLU A 96 -8.02 -22.82 11.59
C GLU A 96 -7.73 -23.43 12.95
N TYR A 97 -6.70 -22.94 13.63
CA TYR A 97 -6.40 -23.37 15.00
C TYR A 97 -7.52 -22.96 15.96
N ALA A 98 -8.00 -21.72 15.87
CA ALA A 98 -9.10 -21.23 16.70
C ALA A 98 -10.39 -22.06 16.49
N CYS A 99 -10.80 -22.33 15.24
CA CYS A 99 -11.97 -23.17 14.95
C CYS A 99 -11.79 -24.61 15.43
N LYS A 100 -10.59 -25.18 15.27
CA LYS A 100 -10.29 -26.53 15.75
C LYS A 100 -10.43 -26.65 17.26
N MET A 101 -9.98 -25.63 18.00
CA MET A 101 -9.96 -25.66 19.46
C MET A 101 -11.29 -25.21 20.08
N LEU A 102 -11.96 -24.22 19.49
CA LEU A 102 -13.11 -23.50 20.06
C LEU A 102 -14.42 -23.79 19.33
N GLY A 103 -14.40 -24.65 18.29
CA GLY A 103 -15.54 -24.90 17.42
C GLY A 103 -15.69 -23.85 16.31
N GLU A 104 -16.39 -24.23 15.24
CA GLU A 104 -16.51 -23.43 14.00
C GLU A 104 -17.12 -22.04 14.20
N ASP A 105 -18.15 -21.93 15.02
CA ASP A 105 -18.85 -20.66 15.21
C ASP A 105 -18.05 -19.71 16.10
N TYR A 106 -17.68 -20.15 17.31
CA TYR A 106 -16.94 -19.31 18.27
C TYR A 106 -15.50 -19.06 17.85
N GLY A 107 -14.82 -20.04 17.23
CA GLY A 107 -13.45 -19.88 16.76
C GLY A 107 -13.28 -18.69 15.81
N LYS A 108 -14.21 -18.51 14.86
CA LYS A 108 -14.21 -17.38 13.91
C LYS A 108 -14.38 -16.00 14.56
N VAL A 109 -15.13 -15.96 15.65
CA VAL A 109 -15.43 -14.72 16.35
C VAL A 109 -14.33 -14.37 17.36
N LEU A 110 -13.84 -15.36 18.09
CA LEU A 110 -12.78 -15.20 19.09
C LEU A 110 -11.40 -14.96 18.45
N THR A 111 -11.11 -15.55 17.28
CA THR A 111 -9.88 -15.22 16.55
C THR A 111 -9.86 -13.75 16.10
N CYS A 112 -11.00 -13.22 15.63
CA CYS A 112 -11.16 -11.80 15.28
C CYS A 112 -11.02 -10.88 16.51
N LEU A 113 -11.63 -11.26 17.65
CA LEU A 113 -11.44 -10.53 18.90
C LEU A 113 -9.96 -10.47 19.29
N TYR A 114 -9.23 -11.58 19.15
CA TYR A 114 -7.82 -11.63 19.49
C TYR A 114 -6.98 -10.77 18.55
N ALA A 115 -7.18 -10.86 17.23
CA ALA A 115 -6.51 -9.99 16.26
C ALA A 115 -6.77 -8.49 16.53
N ARG A 116 -8.01 -8.14 16.91
CA ARG A 116 -8.39 -6.79 17.32
C ARG A 116 -7.66 -6.35 18.60
N LEU A 117 -7.56 -7.19 19.62
CA LEU A 117 -6.78 -6.91 20.83
C LEU A 117 -5.30 -6.72 20.53
N ARG A 118 -4.71 -7.58 19.68
CA ARG A 118 -3.30 -7.45 19.24
C ARG A 118 -3.04 -6.12 18.55
N SER A 119 -3.97 -5.63 17.72
CA SER A 119 -3.84 -4.32 17.06
C SER A 119 -3.76 -3.13 18.02
N CYS A 120 -4.18 -3.31 19.28
CA CYS A 120 -4.10 -2.28 20.32
C CYS A 120 -2.69 -2.10 20.89
N LEU A 121 -1.77 -3.03 20.65
CA LEU A 121 -0.38 -2.94 21.13
C LEU A 121 0.28 -1.62 20.70
N ALA A 122 0.03 -1.17 19.47
CA ALA A 122 0.51 0.12 18.97
C ALA A 122 0.10 1.30 19.87
N GLY A 123 -1.09 1.24 20.48
CA GLY A 123 -1.59 2.23 21.43
C GLY A 123 -0.78 2.30 22.74
N ALA A 124 -0.19 1.17 23.18
CA ALA A 124 0.68 1.15 24.36
C ALA A 124 1.93 2.02 24.14
N PHE A 125 2.56 1.90 22.97
CA PHE A 125 3.75 2.67 22.61
C PHE A 125 3.44 4.13 22.25
N GLU A 126 2.30 4.38 21.61
CA GLU A 126 1.82 5.73 21.27
C GLU A 126 1.22 6.49 22.46
N TYR A 127 1.28 5.95 23.68
CA TYR A 127 0.69 6.56 24.86
C TYR A 127 -0.80 6.88 24.67
N ARG A 128 -1.57 5.90 24.16
CA ARG A 128 -2.97 6.06 23.77
C ARG A 128 -3.86 5.02 24.45
N LEU A 129 -4.51 5.44 25.54
CA LEU A 129 -5.35 4.55 26.37
C LEU A 129 -6.70 4.22 25.75
N PHE A 130 -7.26 5.08 24.89
CA PHE A 130 -8.62 4.90 24.38
C PHE A 130 -8.83 3.54 23.71
N ASP A 131 -8.01 3.19 22.71
CA ASP A 131 -8.15 1.92 22.00
C ASP A 131 -7.91 0.71 22.90
N MET A 132 -6.92 0.78 23.81
CA MET A 132 -6.68 -0.30 24.77
C MET A 132 -7.91 -0.51 25.65
N THR A 133 -8.44 0.57 26.23
CA THR A 133 -9.54 0.54 27.20
C THR A 133 -10.81 -0.07 26.60
N ILE A 134 -11.27 0.44 25.44
CA ILE A 134 -12.52 -0.04 24.85
C ILE A 134 -12.44 -1.52 24.43
N ASN A 135 -11.26 -2.00 24.07
CA ASN A 135 -11.06 -3.39 23.67
C ASN A 135 -10.88 -4.33 24.87
N MET A 136 -10.27 -3.85 25.96
CA MET A 136 -10.25 -4.55 27.24
C MET A 136 -11.66 -4.72 27.80
N GLU A 137 -12.49 -3.68 27.74
CA GLU A 137 -13.89 -3.76 28.15
C GLU A 137 -14.69 -4.75 27.30
N LEU A 138 -14.52 -4.73 25.97
CA LEU A 138 -15.12 -5.72 25.08
C LEU A 138 -14.68 -7.16 25.41
N PHE A 139 -13.39 -7.36 25.73
CA PHE A 139 -12.88 -8.67 26.15
C PHE A 139 -13.54 -9.13 27.45
N ILE A 140 -13.70 -8.24 28.44
CA ILE A 140 -14.39 -8.53 29.70
C ILE A 140 -15.86 -8.84 29.46
N GLU A 141 -16.55 -8.06 28.62
CA GLU A 141 -17.95 -8.30 28.27
C GLU A 141 -18.11 -9.70 27.66
N ILE A 142 -17.28 -10.04 26.68
CA ILE A 142 -17.30 -11.36 26.03
C ILE A 142 -16.94 -12.47 27.04
N TYR A 143 -15.92 -12.28 27.88
CA TYR A 143 -15.59 -13.25 28.94
C TYR A 143 -16.80 -13.56 29.84
N ASN A 144 -17.48 -12.52 30.32
CA ASN A 144 -18.65 -12.67 31.20
C ASN A 144 -19.81 -13.40 30.48
N LEU A 145 -19.99 -13.18 29.18
CA LEU A 145 -20.99 -13.93 28.39
C LEU A 145 -20.69 -15.44 28.33
N PHE A 146 -19.42 -15.83 28.43
CA PHE A 146 -19.01 -17.24 28.45
C PHE A 146 -19.07 -17.87 29.85
N GLU A 147 -19.10 -17.10 30.93
CA GLU A 147 -19.33 -17.64 32.29
C GLU A 147 -20.73 -18.25 32.41
N GLU A 148 -21.72 -17.62 31.75
CA GLU A 148 -23.12 -18.05 31.71
C GLU A 148 -23.49 -18.61 30.31
N GLU A 149 -22.56 -19.30 29.64
CA GLU A 149 -22.75 -19.79 28.25
C GLU A 149 -24.06 -20.59 28.09
N ASP A 150 -24.89 -20.12 27.15
CA ASP A 150 -26.13 -20.75 26.72
C ASP A 150 -26.35 -20.63 25.19
N GLU A 151 -27.54 -20.96 24.72
CA GLU A 151 -27.92 -20.93 23.30
C GLU A 151 -27.95 -19.52 22.67
N THR A 152 -27.90 -18.46 23.49
CA THR A 152 -27.95 -17.06 23.05
C THR A 152 -26.57 -16.41 23.00
N THR A 153 -25.59 -16.94 23.73
CA THR A 153 -24.23 -16.40 23.88
C THR A 153 -23.58 -16.03 22.55
N TYR A 154 -23.60 -16.91 21.55
CA TYR A 154 -23.03 -16.62 20.22
C TYR A 154 -23.57 -15.33 19.57
N LYS A 155 -24.88 -15.12 19.66
CA LYS A 155 -25.53 -13.92 19.12
C LYS A 155 -25.16 -12.67 19.92
N GLU A 156 -25.03 -12.80 21.24
CA GLU A 156 -24.65 -11.71 22.13
C GLU A 156 -23.19 -11.28 21.90
N VAL A 157 -22.27 -12.23 21.74
CA VAL A 157 -20.86 -11.94 21.39
C VAL A 157 -20.76 -11.17 20.07
N LYS A 158 -21.51 -11.59 19.04
CA LYS A 158 -21.57 -10.84 17.77
C LYS A 158 -22.16 -9.44 17.94
N SER A 159 -23.13 -9.29 18.84
CA SER A 159 -23.75 -8.00 19.14
C SER A 159 -22.75 -7.08 19.86
N ALA A 160 -21.98 -7.59 20.83
CA ALA A 160 -20.93 -6.84 21.52
C ALA A 160 -19.87 -6.31 20.53
N LEU A 161 -19.44 -7.13 19.57
CA LEU A 161 -18.55 -6.71 18.49
C LEU A 161 -19.15 -5.61 17.61
N TYR A 162 -20.41 -5.79 17.19
CA TYR A 162 -21.13 -4.81 16.36
C TYR A 162 -21.30 -3.46 17.07
N TYR A 163 -21.76 -3.47 18.32
CA TYR A 163 -21.99 -2.26 19.09
C TYR A 163 -20.69 -1.56 19.44
N THR A 164 -19.64 -2.29 19.84
CA THR A 164 -18.32 -1.68 20.04
C THR A 164 -17.80 -1.02 18.75
N ALA A 165 -17.93 -1.69 17.60
CA ALA A 165 -17.50 -1.13 16.33
C ALA A 165 -18.32 0.10 15.91
N THR A 166 -19.63 0.13 16.20
CA THR A 166 -20.51 1.23 15.82
C THR A 166 -20.47 2.40 16.80
N ASP A 167 -20.40 2.16 18.11
CA ASP A 167 -20.51 3.19 19.15
C ASP A 167 -19.24 4.04 19.23
N TYR A 168 -18.07 3.41 19.10
CA TYR A 168 -16.79 4.12 19.08
C TYR A 168 -16.32 4.55 17.67
N SER A 169 -17.17 4.38 16.65
CA SER A 169 -16.77 4.70 15.28
C SER A 169 -16.49 6.18 15.06
N GLU A 170 -17.07 7.08 15.87
CA GLU A 170 -16.82 8.52 15.74
C GLU A 170 -15.39 8.86 16.16
N GLU A 171 -14.98 8.41 17.34
CA GLU A 171 -13.66 8.61 17.92
C GLU A 171 -12.58 7.96 17.04
N VAL A 172 -12.85 6.76 16.53
CA VAL A 172 -11.94 6.08 15.60
C VAL A 172 -11.78 6.87 14.30
N CYS A 173 -12.87 7.32 13.68
CA CYS A 173 -12.79 8.15 12.47
C CYS A 173 -12.08 9.49 12.73
N TYR A 174 -12.33 10.12 13.88
CA TYR A 174 -11.66 11.35 14.30
C TYR A 174 -10.15 11.14 14.42
N TYR A 175 -9.71 10.13 15.18
CA TYR A 175 -8.29 9.86 15.40
C TYR A 175 -7.58 9.46 14.10
N ARG A 176 -8.15 8.57 13.29
CA ARG A 176 -7.55 8.16 12.00
C ARG A 176 -7.40 9.34 11.02
N THR A 177 -8.33 10.29 11.05
CA THR A 177 -8.23 11.52 10.26
C THR A 177 -7.15 12.45 10.82
N ARG A 178 -7.05 12.55 12.15
CA ARG A 178 -5.98 13.30 12.84
C ARG A 178 -4.59 12.78 12.50
N GLU A 179 -4.37 11.46 12.52
CA GLU A 179 -3.07 10.83 12.17
C GLU A 179 -2.57 11.24 10.77
N LEU A 180 -3.49 11.43 9.83
CA LEU A 180 -3.13 11.85 8.47
C LEU A 180 -2.79 13.36 8.39
N LEU A 181 -3.51 14.18 9.16
CA LEU A 181 -3.62 15.62 8.93
C LEU A 181 -2.99 16.49 10.02
N ASP A 182 -2.59 15.95 11.16
CA ASP A 182 -2.06 16.74 12.27
C ASP A 182 -0.57 16.47 12.51
N PRO A 183 0.33 17.35 12.03
CA PRO A 183 1.77 17.25 12.32
C PRO A 183 2.13 17.36 13.81
N GLU A 184 1.21 17.79 14.67
CA GLU A 184 1.44 17.82 16.12
C GLU A 184 1.29 16.45 16.78
N LEU A 185 0.69 15.46 16.10
CA LEU A 185 0.72 14.06 16.53
C LEU A 185 2.08 13.44 16.14
N SER A 186 3.12 13.88 16.85
CA SER A 186 4.51 13.75 16.39
C SER A 186 5.24 12.48 16.81
N PHE A 187 4.61 11.49 17.47
CA PHE A 187 5.28 10.29 18.01
C PHE A 187 6.38 9.70 17.11
N LEU A 188 6.05 9.35 15.85
CA LEU A 188 7.01 8.78 14.90
C LEU A 188 8.06 9.81 14.45
N THR A 189 7.66 11.08 14.29
CA THR A 189 8.58 12.16 13.92
C THR A 189 9.59 12.44 15.02
N ASP A 190 9.16 12.42 16.28
CA ASP A 190 10.00 12.65 17.45
C ASP A 190 11.05 11.54 17.58
N ILE A 191 10.68 10.26 17.37
CA ILE A 191 11.67 9.17 17.31
C ILE A 191 12.74 9.46 16.25
N ILE A 192 12.33 9.83 15.03
CA ILE A 192 13.26 10.08 13.91
C ILE A 192 14.15 11.29 14.19
N MET A 193 13.62 12.35 14.80
CA MET A 193 14.35 13.62 14.93
C MET A 193 15.21 13.68 16.20
N ASP A 194 14.76 13.06 17.29
CA ASP A 194 15.35 13.25 18.63
C ASP A 194 16.22 12.07 19.09
N SER A 195 16.06 10.87 18.52
CA SER A 195 16.86 9.70 18.92
C SER A 195 18.31 9.75 18.41
N ASP A 196 19.22 9.05 19.09
CA ASP A 196 20.52 8.71 18.50
C ASP A 196 20.35 7.49 17.57
N LEU A 197 20.37 7.73 16.25
CA LEU A 197 20.17 6.65 15.26
C LEU A 197 21.37 5.71 15.12
N THR A 198 22.50 6.02 15.78
CA THR A 198 23.63 5.08 15.88
C THR A 198 23.44 4.05 16.99
N ASP A 199 22.50 4.29 17.90
CA ASP A 199 22.09 3.36 18.95
C ASP A 199 20.78 2.65 18.55
N LEU A 200 20.90 1.42 18.06
CA LEU A 200 19.79 0.65 17.49
C LEU A 200 18.62 0.38 18.47
N ARG A 201 18.76 0.69 19.76
CA ARG A 201 17.66 0.65 20.73
C ARG A 201 16.46 1.52 20.31
N TYR A 202 16.66 2.54 19.48
CA TYR A 202 15.55 3.38 18.98
C TYR A 202 14.52 2.58 18.16
N LEU A 203 14.94 1.51 17.45
CA LEU A 203 14.04 0.69 16.61
C LEU A 203 12.91 0.07 17.45
N TYR A 204 13.21 -0.29 18.69
CA TYR A 204 12.24 -0.90 19.61
C TYR A 204 11.28 0.12 20.24
N GLN A 205 11.49 1.42 20.04
CA GLN A 205 10.57 2.45 20.53
C GLN A 205 9.32 2.57 19.67
N TYR A 206 9.33 2.02 18.44
CA TYR A 206 8.18 2.06 17.56
C TYR A 206 7.03 1.19 18.07
N GLY A 207 7.27 0.09 18.77
CA GLY A 207 6.20 -0.85 19.13
C GLY A 207 5.70 -1.69 17.95
N GLU A 208 6.61 -2.03 17.06
CA GLU A 208 6.42 -2.97 15.95
C GLU A 208 7.43 -4.11 16.11
N HIS A 209 7.18 -5.27 15.51
CA HIS A 209 8.14 -6.37 15.51
C HIS A 209 9.37 -5.98 14.68
N ILE A 210 10.57 -6.12 15.26
CA ILE A 210 11.84 -5.73 14.64
C ILE A 210 12.57 -6.99 14.20
N THR A 211 12.77 -7.13 12.89
CA THR A 211 13.45 -8.27 12.28
C THR A 211 14.90 -7.92 11.93
N GLU A 212 15.64 -8.88 11.37
CA GLU A 212 16.97 -8.61 10.82
C GLU A 212 16.95 -7.57 9.69
N ASN A 213 15.83 -7.40 8.97
CA ASN A 213 15.72 -6.42 7.90
C ASN A 213 15.88 -5.00 8.41
N GLU A 214 15.14 -4.61 9.45
CA GLU A 214 15.21 -3.27 10.05
C GLU A 214 16.59 -3.01 10.65
N ILE A 215 17.14 -3.99 11.38
CA ILE A 215 18.45 -3.88 12.06
C ILE A 215 19.57 -3.67 11.04
N LYS A 216 19.71 -4.57 10.05
CA LYS A 216 20.80 -4.50 9.07
C LYS A 216 20.63 -3.31 8.13
N THR A 217 19.40 -2.88 7.85
CA THR A 217 19.16 -1.64 7.11
C THR A 217 19.68 -0.44 7.90
N ALA A 218 19.35 -0.33 9.20
CA ALA A 218 19.85 0.76 10.05
C ALA A 218 21.38 0.77 10.14
N GLU A 219 22.01 -0.41 10.31
CA GLU A 219 23.47 -0.57 10.32
C GLU A 219 24.10 -0.11 9.00
N TYR A 220 23.55 -0.54 7.86
CA TYR A 220 24.03 -0.12 6.55
C TYR A 220 23.85 1.39 6.34
N MET A 221 22.70 1.95 6.70
CA MET A 221 22.46 3.40 6.65
C MET A 221 23.47 4.17 7.50
N ASN A 222 23.86 3.64 8.66
CA ASN A 222 24.90 4.22 9.52
C ASN A 222 26.31 4.12 8.92
N SER A 223 26.58 3.13 8.07
CA SER A 223 27.85 3.01 7.34
C SER A 223 28.03 4.05 6.23
N LEU A 224 26.95 4.61 5.69
CA LEU A 224 26.99 5.57 4.58
C LEU A 224 27.56 6.93 5.03
N SER A 225 28.20 7.65 4.11
CA SER A 225 28.60 9.04 4.37
C SER A 225 27.37 9.94 4.46
N GLN A 226 27.48 11.06 5.20
CA GLN A 226 26.39 12.03 5.26
C GLN A 226 26.06 12.61 3.88
N GLU A 227 27.06 12.77 3.01
CA GLU A 227 26.87 13.20 1.62
C GLU A 227 25.98 12.23 0.82
N LYS A 228 26.21 10.92 0.95
CA LYS A 228 25.35 9.91 0.30
C LYS A 228 23.91 9.96 0.84
N ILE A 229 23.74 10.06 2.17
CA ILE A 229 22.42 10.17 2.81
C ILE A 229 21.67 11.41 2.33
N ASP A 230 22.34 12.57 2.32
CA ASP A 230 21.75 13.83 1.89
C ASP A 230 21.37 13.79 0.39
N ALA A 231 22.19 13.15 -0.44
CA ALA A 231 21.91 12.96 -1.87
C ALA A 231 20.70 12.05 -2.13
N MET A 232 20.60 10.92 -1.42
CA MET A 232 19.43 10.03 -1.51
C MET A 232 18.15 10.75 -1.10
N ALA A 233 18.18 11.45 0.04
CA ALA A 233 17.06 12.27 0.48
C ALA A 233 16.73 13.40 -0.52
N PHE A 234 17.75 13.98 -1.16
CA PHE A 234 17.56 15.03 -2.17
C PHE A 234 16.86 14.51 -3.42
N THR A 235 17.28 13.37 -3.97
CA THR A 235 16.58 12.73 -5.11
C THR A 235 15.09 12.57 -4.82
N TYR A 236 14.77 12.09 -3.63
CA TYR A 236 13.39 11.91 -3.15
C TYR A 236 12.61 13.23 -2.96
N THR A 237 13.16 14.22 -2.24
CA THR A 237 12.43 15.48 -1.98
C THR A 237 12.41 16.43 -3.18
N GLU A 238 13.39 16.35 -4.07
CA GLU A 238 13.43 17.15 -5.29
C GLU A 238 12.47 16.59 -6.33
N GLY A 239 12.36 15.25 -6.46
CA GLY A 239 11.27 14.62 -7.21
C GLY A 239 9.92 15.18 -6.77
N TYR A 240 9.67 15.22 -5.46
CA TYR A 240 8.45 15.81 -4.89
C TYR A 240 8.22 17.26 -5.32
N ARG A 241 9.24 18.12 -5.20
CA ARG A 241 9.11 19.53 -5.60
C ARG A 241 8.86 19.67 -7.11
N ILE A 242 9.53 18.86 -7.93
CA ILE A 242 9.42 18.88 -9.39
C ILE A 242 8.03 18.41 -9.83
N GLY A 243 7.46 17.37 -9.20
CA GLY A 243 6.10 16.90 -9.48
C GLY A 243 5.03 17.99 -9.31
N PHE A 244 5.18 18.87 -8.33
CA PHE A 244 4.29 20.05 -8.19
C PHE A 244 4.42 21.03 -9.37
N ILE A 245 5.62 21.21 -9.92
CA ILE A 245 5.86 22.09 -11.06
C ILE A 245 5.20 21.52 -12.31
N TYR A 246 5.40 20.23 -12.60
CA TYR A 246 4.81 19.57 -13.78
C TYR A 246 3.29 19.50 -13.72
N ALA A 247 2.74 19.21 -12.54
CA ALA A 247 1.30 19.24 -12.32
C ALA A 247 0.72 20.68 -12.30
N ASN A 248 1.56 21.72 -12.39
CA ASN A 248 1.15 23.12 -12.28
C ASN A 248 0.37 23.42 -10.98
N ILE A 249 0.83 22.83 -9.87
CA ILE A 249 0.26 22.97 -8.53
C ILE A 249 1.13 23.89 -7.69
N ASP A 250 0.52 24.88 -7.05
CA ASP A 250 1.22 25.83 -6.19
C ASP A 250 1.50 25.24 -4.80
N LEU A 251 2.70 24.68 -4.64
CA LEU A 251 3.18 24.10 -3.38
C LEU A 251 3.18 25.08 -2.21
N SER A 252 3.32 26.40 -2.46
CA SER A 252 3.39 27.41 -1.39
C SER A 252 2.09 27.57 -0.60
N LYS A 253 0.98 27.02 -1.12
CA LYS A 253 -0.33 26.95 -0.44
C LYS A 253 -0.45 25.74 0.49
N LYS A 254 0.53 24.84 0.50
CA LYS A 254 0.52 23.61 1.30
C LYS A 254 1.47 23.74 2.49
N GLY A 255 1.30 22.82 3.45
CA GLY A 255 2.07 22.84 4.70
C GLY A 255 2.26 21.47 5.36
N ILE A 256 1.67 20.41 4.82
CA ILE A 256 1.73 19.06 5.39
C ILE A 256 2.16 18.07 4.31
N VAL A 257 3.24 17.34 4.53
CA VAL A 257 3.68 16.21 3.69
C VAL A 257 3.48 14.91 4.46
N ASN A 258 2.84 13.92 3.86
CA ASN A 258 2.68 12.62 4.51
C ASN A 258 3.84 11.70 4.16
N ILE A 259 4.80 11.53 5.07
CA ILE A 259 5.95 10.64 4.84
C ILE A 259 5.55 9.21 5.19
N ARG A 260 5.83 8.28 4.29
CA ARG A 260 5.66 6.82 4.49
C ARG A 260 6.99 6.15 4.18
N TYR A 261 7.47 5.31 5.09
CA TYR A 261 8.76 4.65 4.96
C TYR A 261 8.82 3.41 5.87
N GLU A 262 9.81 2.55 5.67
CA GLU A 262 10.08 1.41 6.55
C GLU A 262 11.25 1.67 7.51
N LYS A 263 11.20 0.99 8.66
CA LYS A 263 12.15 1.16 9.75
C LYS A 263 13.55 0.73 9.30
N GLY A 264 14.56 1.39 9.83
CA GLY A 264 15.95 1.31 9.37
C GLY A 264 16.35 2.41 8.40
N PHE A 265 15.41 3.08 7.71
CA PHE A 265 15.69 4.22 6.82
C PHE A 265 15.67 5.59 7.53
N GLU A 266 15.58 5.65 8.86
CA GLU A 266 15.37 6.88 9.63
C GLU A 266 16.46 7.92 9.37
N ARG A 267 17.70 7.50 9.09
CA ARG A 267 18.79 8.43 8.78
C ARG A 267 18.55 9.22 7.49
N MET A 268 18.02 8.56 6.46
CA MET A 268 17.58 9.20 5.22
C MET A 268 16.32 10.04 5.46
N VAL A 269 15.34 9.52 6.21
CA VAL A 269 14.09 10.25 6.48
C VAL A 269 14.33 11.52 7.30
N ARG A 270 15.24 11.48 8.28
CA ARG A 270 15.68 12.67 9.03
C ARG A 270 16.26 13.74 8.11
N ALA A 271 17.04 13.34 7.09
CA ALA A 271 17.53 14.28 6.09
C ALA A 271 16.38 14.82 5.21
N ALA A 272 15.45 13.95 4.79
CA ALA A 272 14.29 14.35 4.00
C ALA A 272 13.36 15.32 4.75
N ILE A 273 13.07 15.10 6.04
CA ILE A 273 12.28 16.01 6.88
C ILE A 273 12.90 17.41 6.87
N LYS A 274 14.21 17.52 7.09
CA LYS A 274 14.93 18.82 7.04
C LYS A 274 14.89 19.48 5.67
N GLN A 275 14.80 18.70 4.60
CA GLN A 275 14.66 19.23 3.24
C GLN A 275 13.23 19.69 2.96
N PHE A 276 12.21 18.94 3.39
CA PHE A 276 10.80 19.34 3.32
C PHE A 276 10.49 20.59 4.16
N GLU A 277 11.12 20.76 5.32
CA GLU A 277 11.01 21.98 6.12
C GLU A 277 11.43 23.23 5.34
N LYS A 278 12.47 23.12 4.50
CA LYS A 278 12.92 24.21 3.61
C LYS A 278 11.91 24.52 2.50
N LEU A 279 11.05 23.56 2.15
CA LEU A 279 9.92 23.74 1.24
C LEU A 279 8.66 24.26 1.96
N GLY A 280 8.72 24.50 3.27
CA GLY A 280 7.60 24.98 4.07
C GLY A 280 6.63 23.88 4.53
N LEU A 281 7.02 22.60 4.44
CA LEU A 281 6.19 21.46 4.78
C LEU A 281 6.59 20.87 6.14
N LYS A 282 5.59 20.43 6.90
CA LYS A 282 5.76 19.63 8.12
C LYS A 282 5.38 18.18 7.86
N PRO A 283 6.09 17.21 8.45
CA PRO A 283 5.74 15.80 8.28
C PRO A 283 4.46 15.44 9.04
N SER A 284 3.58 14.68 8.42
CA SER A 284 2.68 13.74 9.11
C SER A 284 3.13 12.32 8.78
N ILE A 285 3.35 11.51 9.81
CA ILE A 285 3.83 10.13 9.66
C ILE A 285 2.84 9.24 10.41
N ARG A 286 2.36 8.19 9.75
CA ARG A 286 1.45 7.19 10.32
C ARG A 286 2.04 5.81 10.15
N ARG A 287 1.64 4.87 11.02
CA ARG A 287 2.04 3.46 10.90
C ARG A 287 1.53 2.83 9.62
N SER A 288 2.28 1.83 9.15
CA SER A 288 1.74 0.85 8.21
C SER A 288 0.79 -0.09 8.95
N GLY A 289 -0.30 -0.50 8.29
CA GLY A 289 -1.25 -1.45 8.87
C GLY A 289 -0.92 -2.92 8.59
N ALA A 290 0.13 -3.20 7.82
CA ALA A 290 0.49 -4.54 7.36
C ALA A 290 1.59 -5.17 8.23
N ASN A 291 1.41 -6.43 8.62
CA ASN A 291 2.39 -7.28 9.26
C ASN A 291 3.29 -7.94 8.19
N LYS A 292 4.41 -7.29 7.89
CA LYS A 292 5.37 -7.82 6.90
C LYS A 292 6.08 -9.11 7.35
N PHE A 293 6.14 -9.37 8.65
CA PHE A 293 6.76 -10.57 9.23
C PHE A 293 5.83 -11.79 9.27
N ASN A 294 4.51 -11.61 9.06
CA ASN A 294 3.57 -12.71 8.87
C ASN A 294 2.43 -12.26 7.95
N LYS A 295 2.65 -12.40 6.64
CA LYS A 295 1.67 -12.02 5.61
C LYS A 295 0.43 -12.94 5.60
N GLN A 296 0.55 -14.17 6.12
CA GLN A 296 -0.59 -15.08 6.24
C GLN A 296 -1.58 -14.63 7.33
N TYR A 297 -1.09 -14.07 8.43
CA TYR A 297 -1.93 -13.45 9.46
C TYR A 297 -2.79 -12.32 8.88
N ASP A 298 -2.18 -11.39 8.13
CA ASP A 298 -2.92 -10.32 7.47
C ASP A 298 -3.95 -10.86 6.47
N TYR A 299 -3.55 -11.86 5.67
CA TYR A 299 -4.45 -12.51 4.74
C TYR A 299 -5.64 -13.15 5.47
N ASP A 300 -5.41 -13.87 6.56
CA ASP A 300 -6.44 -14.57 7.32
C ASP A 300 -7.47 -13.62 7.97
N HIS A 301 -7.03 -12.42 8.39
CA HIS A 301 -7.86 -11.43 9.08
C HIS A 301 -8.41 -10.31 8.19
N ARG A 302 -8.04 -10.26 6.90
CA ARG A 302 -8.41 -9.17 5.97
C ARG A 302 -9.90 -8.86 5.90
N PHE A 303 -10.78 -9.82 6.20
CA PHE A 303 -12.23 -9.68 6.16
C PHE A 303 -12.91 -9.89 7.51
N ASP A 304 -12.21 -9.73 8.62
CA ASP A 304 -12.79 -9.86 9.95
C ASP A 304 -13.95 -8.87 10.22
N TYR A 305 -13.93 -7.72 9.54
CA TYR A 305 -15.04 -6.77 9.59
C TYR A 305 -16.36 -7.35 9.04
N ALA A 306 -16.33 -8.45 8.27
CA ALA A 306 -17.53 -9.15 7.80
C ALA A 306 -18.50 -9.54 8.93
N LEU A 307 -18.01 -9.69 10.17
CA LEU A 307 -18.82 -10.00 11.34
C LEU A 307 -19.84 -8.91 11.69
N PHE A 308 -19.54 -7.64 11.36
CA PHE A 308 -20.37 -6.48 11.69
C PHE A 308 -20.61 -5.54 10.49
N PHE A 309 -20.16 -5.90 9.30
CA PHE A 309 -20.26 -5.06 8.12
C PHE A 309 -21.65 -5.13 7.47
N ASP A 310 -22.47 -4.12 7.75
CA ASP A 310 -23.77 -3.91 7.13
C ASP A 310 -23.98 -2.45 6.70
N LYS A 311 -25.12 -2.21 6.04
CA LYS A 311 -25.45 -0.89 5.49
C LYS A 311 -25.54 0.19 6.57
N ALA A 312 -26.08 -0.13 7.74
CA ALA A 312 -26.24 0.85 8.81
C ALA A 312 -24.87 1.25 9.40
N TYR A 313 -23.97 0.27 9.58
CA TYR A 313 -22.59 0.52 9.96
C TYR A 313 -21.87 1.44 8.95
N VAL A 314 -22.00 1.15 7.65
CA VAL A 314 -21.38 1.94 6.57
C VAL A 314 -21.90 3.38 6.55
N GLU A 315 -23.23 3.58 6.62
CA GLU A 315 -23.84 4.91 6.66
C GLU A 315 -23.35 5.72 7.87
N LYS A 316 -23.30 5.09 9.05
CA LYS A 316 -22.79 5.71 10.29
C LYS A 316 -21.31 6.09 10.14
N ARG A 317 -20.49 5.19 9.61
CA ARG A 317 -19.04 5.41 9.40
C ARG A 317 -18.77 6.55 8.41
N LEU A 318 -19.52 6.65 7.32
CA LEU A 318 -19.40 7.78 6.38
C LEU A 318 -19.79 9.12 7.02
N ALA A 319 -20.84 9.14 7.85
CA ALA A 319 -21.23 10.34 8.58
C ALA A 319 -20.15 10.80 9.59
N HIS A 320 -19.56 9.86 10.32
CA HIS A 320 -18.47 10.13 11.25
C HIS A 320 -17.18 10.58 10.54
N LEU A 321 -16.83 9.95 9.41
CA LEU A 321 -15.70 10.36 8.59
C LEU A 321 -15.88 11.81 8.09
N ARG A 322 -17.09 12.20 7.70
CA ARG A 322 -17.40 13.58 7.30
C ARG A 322 -17.21 14.54 8.47
N LYS A 323 -17.68 14.18 9.67
CA LYS A 323 -17.49 14.99 10.89
C LYS A 323 -16.00 15.17 11.22
N ALA A 324 -15.21 14.11 11.09
CA ALA A 324 -13.76 14.15 11.29
C ALA A 324 -13.07 15.09 10.30
N TYR A 325 -13.38 14.98 8.99
CA TYR A 325 -12.83 15.90 8.00
C TYR A 325 -13.25 17.36 8.21
N GLU A 326 -14.48 17.62 8.67
CA GLU A 326 -14.87 18.99 9.01
C GLU A 326 -14.06 19.54 10.20
N ALA A 327 -13.74 18.70 11.19
CA ALA A 327 -12.89 19.09 12.32
C ALA A 327 -11.44 19.42 11.91
N PHE A 328 -10.91 18.74 10.89
CA PHE A 328 -9.55 18.94 10.36
C PHE A 328 -9.52 19.68 9.02
N LYS A 329 -10.58 20.39 8.64
CA LYS A 329 -10.75 20.98 7.32
C LYS A 329 -9.62 21.93 6.91
N LYS A 330 -9.10 22.70 7.87
CA LYS A 330 -7.98 23.61 7.63
C LYS A 330 -6.70 22.83 7.33
N GLN A 331 -6.45 21.75 8.05
CA GLN A 331 -5.29 20.89 7.84
C GLN A 331 -5.43 20.12 6.52
N ALA A 332 -6.62 19.62 6.21
CA ALA A 332 -6.91 18.93 4.95
C ALA A 332 -6.57 19.79 3.72
N SER A 333 -6.88 21.10 3.73
CA SER A 333 -6.54 21.99 2.61
C SER A 333 -5.04 22.27 2.47
N LEU A 334 -4.27 22.10 3.55
CA LEU A 334 -2.81 22.24 3.58
C LEU A 334 -2.07 20.94 3.21
N PHE A 335 -2.80 19.83 3.04
CA PHE A 335 -2.21 18.54 2.69
C PHE A 335 -1.63 18.56 1.28
N ALA A 336 -0.31 18.36 1.19
CA ALA A 336 0.45 18.35 -0.05
C ALA A 336 0.45 16.97 -0.72
N GLY A 337 0.10 15.91 0.00
CA GLY A 337 0.11 14.55 -0.50
C GLY A 337 1.23 13.68 0.09
N PRO A 338 1.25 12.39 -0.26
CA PRO A 338 2.20 11.44 0.28
C PRO A 338 3.58 11.55 -0.39
N ALA A 339 4.62 11.34 0.39
CA ALA A 339 5.97 11.08 -0.08
C ALA A 339 6.37 9.70 0.48
N VAL A 340 6.60 8.74 -0.40
CA VAL A 340 6.68 7.31 -0.06
C VAL A 340 8.09 6.79 -0.36
N ILE A 341 8.67 6.09 0.61
CA ILE A 341 9.86 5.26 0.46
C ILE A 341 9.40 3.81 0.61
N GLU A 342 9.33 3.09 -0.50
CA GLU A 342 8.99 1.66 -0.51
C GLU A 342 10.22 0.79 -0.31
N THR A 343 9.98 -0.42 0.17
CA THR A 343 10.99 -1.48 0.26
C THR A 343 10.69 -2.60 -0.71
N PHE A 344 11.73 -3.34 -1.07
CA PHE A 344 11.58 -4.55 -1.87
C PHE A 344 12.68 -5.58 -1.57
N GLY A 345 12.53 -6.80 -2.08
CA GLY A 345 13.49 -7.89 -1.85
C GLY A 345 13.01 -8.95 -0.87
N GLU A 346 11.92 -8.68 -0.15
CA GLU A 346 11.23 -9.65 0.71
C GLU A 346 10.82 -10.89 -0.09
N LYS A 347 10.65 -12.04 0.59
CA LYS A 347 10.17 -13.25 -0.07
C LYS A 347 8.78 -13.04 -0.68
N PRO A 348 8.57 -13.49 -1.93
CA PRO A 348 7.24 -13.54 -2.52
C PRO A 348 6.29 -14.35 -1.64
N PHE A 349 5.04 -13.89 -1.54
CA PHE A 349 4.02 -14.52 -0.73
C PHE A 349 2.89 -15.09 -1.61
N THR A 350 2.55 -16.35 -1.36
CA THR A 350 1.36 -17.01 -1.90
C THR A 350 0.50 -17.43 -0.72
N PRO A 351 -0.69 -16.84 -0.54
CA PRO A 351 -1.52 -17.10 0.62
C PRO A 351 -2.14 -18.50 0.54
N VAL A 352 -2.30 -19.12 1.71
CA VAL A 352 -3.11 -20.33 1.86
C VAL A 352 -4.55 -19.90 2.15
N SER A 353 -5.47 -20.32 1.29
CA SER A 353 -6.91 -20.06 1.48
C SER A 353 -7.48 -20.99 2.54
N LYS A 354 -7.86 -20.45 3.69
CA LYS A 354 -8.48 -21.20 4.79
C LYS A 354 -10.01 -21.10 4.72
N SER A 355 -10.69 -22.20 5.03
CA SER A 355 -12.17 -22.21 5.13
C SER A 355 -12.66 -21.55 6.43
N ALA A 356 -11.82 -21.55 7.46
CA ALA A 356 -12.08 -20.96 8.76
C ALA A 356 -12.06 -19.42 8.74
N SER A 357 -11.32 -18.77 7.84
CA SER A 357 -11.26 -17.30 7.77
C SER A 357 -12.60 -16.67 7.40
N ASN A 358 -12.86 -15.48 7.95
CA ASN A 358 -14.05 -14.70 7.61
C ASN A 358 -14.04 -14.30 6.12
N LYS A 359 -15.23 -14.26 5.50
CA LYS A 359 -15.40 -13.90 4.09
C LYS A 359 -16.59 -12.97 3.93
N LEU A 360 -16.46 -12.01 3.02
CA LEU A 360 -17.59 -11.15 2.66
C LEU A 360 -18.63 -11.97 1.88
N SER A 361 -19.89 -11.84 2.27
CA SER A 361 -21.01 -12.27 1.42
C SER A 361 -21.11 -11.41 0.15
N GLU A 362 -21.81 -11.87 -0.90
CA GLU A 362 -22.02 -11.07 -2.12
C GLU A 362 -22.63 -9.69 -1.83
N LYS A 363 -23.51 -9.60 -0.84
CA LYS A 363 -24.10 -8.33 -0.40
C LYS A 363 -23.04 -7.42 0.23
N GLN A 364 -22.15 -7.99 1.05
CA GLN A 364 -21.06 -7.25 1.69
C GLN A 364 -20.00 -6.83 0.69
N GLN A 365 -19.66 -7.65 -0.31
CA GLN A 365 -18.76 -7.29 -1.41
C GLN A 365 -19.24 -6.04 -2.16
N LYS A 366 -20.54 -5.99 -2.51
CA LYS A 366 -21.12 -4.79 -3.15
C LYS A 366 -21.05 -3.57 -2.24
N LEU A 367 -21.36 -3.76 -0.96
CA LEU A 367 -21.31 -2.68 0.03
C LEU A 367 -19.87 -2.19 0.28
N ASP A 368 -18.87 -3.07 0.19
CA ASP A 368 -17.46 -2.74 0.33
C ASP A 368 -16.97 -1.86 -0.83
N VAL A 369 -17.35 -2.23 -2.05
CA VAL A 369 -17.14 -1.40 -3.26
C VAL A 369 -17.81 -0.03 -3.13
N GLU A 370 -19.08 0.00 -2.69
CA GLU A 370 -19.81 1.27 -2.47
C GLU A 370 -19.13 2.13 -1.40
N PHE A 371 -18.72 1.55 -0.27
CA PHE A 371 -18.05 2.26 0.81
C PHE A 371 -16.67 2.80 0.37
N SER A 372 -15.87 2.00 -0.34
CA SER A 372 -14.58 2.43 -0.92
C SER A 372 -14.76 3.67 -1.80
N ARG A 373 -15.72 3.62 -2.73
CA ARG A 373 -16.08 4.76 -3.58
C ARG A 373 -16.52 5.98 -2.78
N ASP A 374 -17.51 5.83 -1.91
CA ASP A 374 -18.14 6.96 -1.23
C ASP A 374 -17.20 7.61 -0.22
N SER A 375 -16.35 6.82 0.46
CA SER A 375 -15.32 7.34 1.37
C SER A 375 -14.21 8.08 0.62
N ARG A 376 -13.81 7.62 -0.58
CA ARG A 376 -12.81 8.32 -1.41
C ARG A 376 -13.35 9.63 -1.97
N LEU A 377 -14.60 9.64 -2.43
CA LEU A 377 -15.29 10.86 -2.86
C LEU A 377 -15.40 11.87 -1.72
N LEU A 378 -15.82 11.41 -0.55
CA LEU A 378 -15.87 12.23 0.66
C LEU A 378 -14.50 12.82 1.00
N MET A 379 -13.43 12.03 0.98
CA MET A 379 -12.08 12.55 1.22
C MET A 379 -11.69 13.63 0.20
N ASN A 380 -12.04 13.44 -1.08
CA ASN A 380 -11.71 14.41 -2.14
C ASN A 380 -12.41 15.76 -1.97
N GLU A 381 -13.53 15.84 -1.25
CA GLU A 381 -14.18 17.11 -0.90
C GLU A 381 -13.29 18.01 -0.01
N TYR A 382 -12.39 17.41 0.77
CA TYR A 382 -11.53 18.11 1.74
C TYR A 382 -10.05 18.11 1.33
N ILE A 383 -9.57 16.99 0.78
CA ILE A 383 -8.22 16.81 0.25
C ILE A 383 -8.34 16.63 -1.26
N LYS A 384 -8.38 17.75 -1.97
CA LYS A 384 -8.62 17.74 -3.41
C LYS A 384 -7.44 17.16 -4.18
N GLY A 385 -7.73 16.20 -5.06
CA GLY A 385 -6.73 15.54 -5.90
C GLY A 385 -5.95 16.52 -6.80
N ASP A 386 -6.64 17.49 -7.38
CA ASP A 386 -6.09 18.51 -8.29
C ASP A 386 -5.25 19.60 -7.62
N GLU A 387 -5.17 19.60 -6.28
CA GLU A 387 -4.35 20.54 -5.52
C GLU A 387 -3.15 19.88 -4.82
N ARG A 388 -2.89 18.58 -5.01
CA ARG A 388 -1.80 17.85 -4.34
C ARG A 388 -0.98 17.02 -5.33
N SER A 389 0.22 16.62 -4.95
CA SER A 389 1.04 15.68 -5.71
C SER A 389 1.58 14.58 -4.80
N PHE A 390 2.46 13.72 -5.31
CA PHE A 390 3.12 12.69 -4.52
C PHE A 390 4.52 12.41 -5.03
N THR A 391 5.29 11.66 -4.25
CA THR A 391 6.50 11.01 -4.75
C THR A 391 6.62 9.63 -4.17
N ILE A 392 7.20 8.73 -4.94
CA ILE A 392 7.50 7.37 -4.53
C ILE A 392 8.90 6.99 -5.03
N ILE A 393 9.69 6.37 -4.16
CA ILE A 393 11.04 5.86 -4.44
C ILE A 393 11.19 4.53 -3.70
N ALA A 394 11.97 3.60 -4.23
CA ALA A 394 12.16 2.29 -3.60
C ALA A 394 13.64 1.93 -3.36
N TYR A 395 13.87 1.15 -2.30
CA TYR A 395 15.17 0.60 -1.93
C TYR A 395 15.04 -0.86 -1.50
N PRO A 396 16.07 -1.71 -1.74
CA PRO A 396 16.01 -3.09 -1.29
C PRO A 396 16.12 -3.17 0.24
N VAL A 397 15.68 -4.28 0.81
CA VAL A 397 15.95 -4.70 2.19
C VAL A 397 16.87 -5.92 2.25
N PRO A 398 17.55 -6.17 3.39
CA PRO A 398 18.54 -7.25 3.54
C PRO A 398 18.07 -8.65 3.12
N GLU A 399 16.79 -8.98 3.26
CA GLU A 399 16.19 -10.25 2.81
C GLU A 399 16.39 -10.53 1.30
N ILE A 400 16.72 -9.51 0.51
CA ILE A 400 17.03 -9.67 -0.91
C ILE A 400 18.19 -10.64 -1.16
N GLY A 401 19.11 -10.78 -0.21
CA GLY A 401 20.19 -11.78 -0.19
C GLY A 401 21.56 -11.23 0.22
N GLU A 402 22.58 -12.09 0.16
CA GLU A 402 23.95 -11.77 0.60
C GLU A 402 24.58 -10.56 -0.12
N LYS A 403 24.09 -10.22 -1.32
CA LYS A 403 24.54 -9.07 -2.13
C LYS A 403 23.74 -7.79 -1.86
N PHE A 404 23.08 -7.70 -0.72
CA PHE A 404 22.24 -6.56 -0.33
C PHE A 404 22.89 -5.20 -0.62
N GLU A 405 24.13 -4.97 -0.17
CA GLU A 405 24.81 -3.69 -0.36
C GLU A 405 25.10 -3.37 -1.84
N GLU A 406 25.50 -4.36 -2.63
CA GLU A 406 25.72 -4.20 -4.08
C GLU A 406 24.42 -3.85 -4.82
N ILE A 407 23.33 -4.54 -4.46
CA ILE A 407 22.00 -4.30 -5.04
C ILE A 407 21.48 -2.93 -4.60
N PHE A 408 21.77 -2.50 -3.37
CA PHE A 408 21.43 -1.18 -2.87
C PHE A 408 22.12 -0.08 -3.70
N ASP A 409 23.43 -0.18 -3.92
CA ASP A 409 24.18 0.78 -4.73
C ASP A 409 23.69 0.80 -6.20
N GLU A 410 23.36 -0.35 -6.79
CA GLU A 410 22.77 -0.41 -8.14
C GLU A 410 21.35 0.20 -8.18
N THR A 411 20.57 0.04 -7.12
CA THR A 411 19.26 0.69 -6.98
C THR A 411 19.42 2.22 -6.89
N VAL A 412 20.42 2.71 -6.15
CA VAL A 412 20.75 4.15 -6.13
C VAL A 412 21.10 4.66 -7.53
N LYS A 413 21.86 3.89 -8.32
CA LYS A 413 22.17 4.21 -9.72
C LYS A 413 20.89 4.26 -10.58
N VAL A 414 20.00 3.28 -10.45
CA VAL A 414 18.71 3.25 -11.14
C VAL A 414 17.87 4.48 -10.78
N ASN A 415 17.81 4.86 -9.49
CA ASN A 415 17.09 6.03 -9.00
C ASN A 415 17.70 7.37 -9.44
N THR A 416 18.89 7.38 -10.03
CA THR A 416 19.64 8.60 -10.40
C THR A 416 20.08 8.62 -11.87
N LEU A 417 19.40 7.85 -12.73
CA LEU A 417 19.62 7.84 -14.18
C LEU A 417 19.44 9.25 -14.78
N ASP A 418 20.13 9.50 -15.90
CA ASP A 418 20.18 10.83 -16.54
C ASP A 418 18.81 11.25 -17.11
N TYR A 419 18.17 12.16 -16.39
CA TYR A 419 16.91 12.80 -16.76
C TYR A 419 16.87 13.29 -18.21
N ASN A 420 17.91 14.00 -18.68
CA ASN A 420 17.89 14.62 -20.00
C ASN A 420 18.06 13.60 -21.12
N LEU A 421 18.84 12.55 -20.88
CA LEU A 421 18.99 11.46 -21.83
C LEU A 421 17.64 10.76 -22.07
N TYR A 422 16.96 10.37 -20.98
CA TYR A 422 15.66 9.70 -21.07
C TYR A 422 14.59 10.60 -21.68
N LYS A 423 14.56 11.89 -21.30
CA LYS A 423 13.64 12.88 -21.88
C LYS A 423 13.68 12.90 -23.40
N GLU A 424 14.86 12.98 -24.00
CA GLU A 424 15.02 13.09 -25.45
C GLU A 424 14.62 11.79 -26.16
N ILE A 425 14.97 10.63 -25.59
CA ILE A 425 14.61 9.31 -26.16
C ILE A 425 13.10 9.09 -26.08
N GLN A 426 12.50 9.33 -24.91
CA GLN A 426 11.07 9.17 -24.67
C GLN A 426 10.25 10.12 -25.55
N GLN A 427 10.75 11.34 -25.82
CA GLN A 427 10.11 12.23 -26.77
C GLN A 427 10.03 11.64 -28.20
N LYS A 428 11.03 10.87 -28.65
CA LYS A 428 10.98 10.19 -29.96
C LYS A 428 9.93 9.09 -30.01
N LEU A 429 9.75 8.37 -28.90
CA LEU A 429 8.67 7.40 -28.74
C LEU A 429 7.32 8.11 -28.81
N ILE A 430 7.13 9.17 -28.04
CA ILE A 430 5.88 9.95 -28.00
C ILE A 430 5.54 10.53 -29.37
N ASP A 431 6.49 11.20 -30.04
CA ASP A 431 6.27 11.78 -31.36
C ASP A 431 5.86 10.73 -32.41
N THR A 432 6.29 9.47 -32.23
CA THR A 432 5.91 8.34 -33.08
C THR A 432 4.53 7.79 -32.72
N LEU A 433 4.27 7.62 -31.42
CA LEU A 433 2.99 7.12 -30.89
C LEU A 433 1.83 8.10 -31.17
N ASP A 434 2.07 9.41 -31.10
CA ASP A 434 1.10 10.47 -31.39
C ASP A 434 0.56 10.44 -32.85
N GLN A 435 1.22 9.71 -33.75
CA GLN A 435 0.76 9.51 -35.13
C GLN A 435 -0.22 8.33 -35.27
N GLY A 436 -0.37 7.53 -34.21
CA GLY A 436 -1.09 6.26 -34.22
C GLY A 436 -2.61 6.38 -34.08
N GLU A 437 -3.32 5.41 -34.64
CA GLU A 437 -4.71 5.10 -34.33
C GLU A 437 -4.81 4.02 -33.23
N TYR A 438 -3.92 3.04 -33.26
CA TYR A 438 -3.80 2.01 -32.24
C TYR A 438 -2.36 1.48 -32.15
N VAL A 439 -2.06 0.85 -31.02
CA VAL A 439 -0.84 0.06 -30.81
C VAL A 439 -1.21 -1.41 -30.76
N HIS A 440 -0.41 -2.26 -31.40
CA HIS A 440 -0.52 -3.72 -31.33
C HIS A 440 0.67 -4.27 -30.55
N ILE A 441 0.37 -5.11 -29.56
CA ILE A 441 1.34 -5.74 -28.68
C ILE A 441 1.22 -7.25 -28.83
N LEU A 442 2.33 -7.89 -29.17
CA LEU A 442 2.44 -9.33 -29.36
C LEU A 442 3.45 -9.92 -28.38
N GLY A 443 3.02 -10.90 -27.59
CA GLY A 443 3.90 -11.75 -26.80
C GLY A 443 4.64 -12.77 -27.67
N THR A 444 5.69 -13.37 -27.11
CA THR A 444 6.44 -14.46 -27.75
C THR A 444 6.76 -15.58 -26.75
N GLY A 445 7.20 -16.71 -27.26
CA GLY A 445 7.55 -17.88 -26.45
C GLY A 445 6.33 -18.43 -25.69
N VAL A 446 6.36 -18.35 -24.36
CA VAL A 446 5.24 -18.80 -23.49
C VAL A 446 4.16 -17.74 -23.32
N ASN A 447 4.48 -16.47 -23.62
CA ASN A 447 3.58 -15.35 -23.49
C ASN A 447 2.59 -15.32 -24.66
N LYS A 448 1.30 -15.28 -24.35
CA LYS A 448 0.19 -15.38 -25.30
C LYS A 448 -0.48 -14.04 -25.56
N THR A 449 0.16 -12.93 -25.18
CA THR A 449 -0.39 -11.60 -25.39
C THR A 449 -0.62 -11.35 -26.88
N ASP A 450 -1.83 -10.93 -27.21
CA ASP A 450 -2.21 -10.37 -28.51
C ASP A 450 -3.24 -9.30 -28.20
N LEU A 451 -2.78 -8.06 -28.10
CA LEU A 451 -3.53 -6.95 -27.54
C LEU A 451 -3.47 -5.74 -28.46
N LYS A 452 -4.65 -5.25 -28.83
CA LYS A 452 -4.82 -3.98 -29.52
C LYS A 452 -5.24 -2.92 -28.53
N VAL A 453 -4.49 -1.82 -28.44
CA VAL A 453 -4.80 -0.65 -27.61
C VAL A 453 -5.14 0.53 -28.51
N SER A 454 -6.36 1.05 -28.42
CA SER A 454 -6.82 2.19 -29.22
C SER A 454 -6.37 3.52 -28.62
N LEU A 455 -5.89 4.43 -29.47
CA LEU A 455 -5.37 5.73 -29.06
C LEU A 455 -6.38 6.87 -29.27
N HIS A 456 -6.20 7.94 -28.52
CA HIS A 456 -6.98 9.17 -28.68
C HIS A 456 -6.60 9.90 -29.96
N GLN A 457 -7.59 10.51 -30.63
CA GLN A 457 -7.31 11.36 -31.77
C GLN A 457 -6.71 12.70 -31.34
N ILE A 458 -5.52 13.00 -31.85
CA ILE A 458 -4.87 14.31 -31.69
C ILE A 458 -5.30 15.24 -32.82
N ASN A 459 -5.83 16.41 -32.48
CA ASN A 459 -6.35 17.36 -33.47
C ASN A 459 -5.33 18.45 -33.83
N ASP A 460 -4.49 18.87 -32.89
CA ASP A 460 -3.39 19.83 -33.11
C ASP A 460 -2.05 19.24 -32.62
N PRO A 461 -1.35 18.42 -33.44
CA PRO A 461 -0.10 17.76 -33.04
C PRO A 461 1.05 18.72 -32.68
N ALA A 462 0.93 20.01 -33.04
CA ALA A 462 1.92 21.02 -32.67
C ALA A 462 1.75 21.50 -31.22
N LYS A 463 0.61 21.20 -30.57
CA LYS A 463 0.28 21.68 -29.22
C LYS A 463 -0.26 20.61 -28.29
N GLN A 464 -0.61 19.44 -28.83
CA GLN A 464 -1.27 18.36 -28.10
C GLN A 464 -0.48 17.07 -28.27
N THR A 465 -0.51 16.25 -27.24
CA THR A 465 0.07 14.91 -27.22
C THR A 465 -0.89 13.94 -26.55
N GLY A 466 -0.84 12.69 -26.99
CA GLY A 466 -1.59 11.59 -26.39
C GLY A 466 -0.80 10.84 -25.33
N PHE A 467 0.47 11.12 -25.13
CA PHE A 467 1.32 10.42 -24.17
C PHE A 467 2.07 11.38 -23.25
N GLU A 468 2.22 11.00 -21.99
CA GLU A 468 2.99 11.74 -20.99
C GLU A 468 4.43 11.22 -20.92
N ASN A 469 5.38 12.14 -20.72
CA ASN A 469 6.80 11.87 -20.61
C ASN A 469 7.19 11.82 -19.11
N CYS A 470 7.21 10.62 -18.52
CA CYS A 470 7.41 10.42 -17.08
C CYS A 470 8.90 10.35 -16.73
N LEU A 471 9.37 11.37 -16.00
CA LEU A 471 10.81 11.66 -15.84
C LEU A 471 11.22 11.81 -14.37
N ALA A 472 10.92 10.83 -13.53
CA ALA A 472 11.29 10.84 -12.10
C ALA A 472 10.77 12.06 -11.31
N ASP A 473 9.68 12.65 -11.79
CA ASP A 473 9.02 13.82 -11.22
C ASP A 473 7.93 13.45 -10.20
N VAL A 474 7.48 12.20 -10.16
CA VAL A 474 6.64 11.61 -9.10
C VAL A 474 7.03 10.16 -8.80
N ASN A 475 7.29 9.38 -9.84
CA ASN A 475 7.72 7.98 -9.74
C ASN A 475 9.23 7.89 -10.00
N ILE A 476 10.03 7.60 -8.97
CA ILE A 476 11.48 7.42 -9.09
C ILE A 476 11.76 5.92 -9.07
N PRO A 477 12.41 5.35 -10.10
CA PRO A 477 13.27 5.99 -11.12
C PRO A 477 12.53 6.50 -12.37
N VAL A 478 13.24 7.22 -13.27
CA VAL A 478 12.75 7.51 -14.63
C VAL A 478 12.42 6.21 -15.35
N GLY A 479 11.55 6.27 -16.36
CA GLY A 479 11.58 5.22 -17.38
C GLY A 479 10.29 4.78 -18.02
N GLU A 480 9.32 5.64 -18.31
CA GLU A 480 8.18 5.24 -19.15
C GLU A 480 7.59 6.41 -19.96
N VAL A 481 6.82 6.05 -20.98
CA VAL A 481 5.86 6.94 -21.64
C VAL A 481 4.49 6.29 -21.53
N PHE A 482 3.47 7.04 -21.08
CA PHE A 482 2.17 6.46 -20.77
C PHE A 482 0.99 7.28 -21.30
N THR A 483 -0.17 6.65 -21.43
CA THR A 483 -1.43 7.27 -21.86
C THR A 483 -2.62 6.66 -21.15
N SER A 484 -3.70 7.41 -20.98
CA SER A 484 -5.02 6.79 -20.77
C SER A 484 -5.58 6.38 -22.13
N PRO A 485 -5.77 5.07 -22.39
CA PRO A 485 -6.20 4.61 -23.68
C PRO A 485 -7.70 4.86 -23.90
N LYS A 486 -8.09 4.91 -25.17
CA LYS A 486 -9.50 4.84 -25.55
C LYS A 486 -9.98 3.42 -25.33
N LEU A 487 -11.07 3.22 -24.57
CA LEU A 487 -11.57 1.88 -24.28
C LEU A 487 -12.19 1.24 -25.53
N THR A 488 -13.04 1.96 -26.26
CA THR A 488 -13.71 1.42 -27.46
C THR A 488 -12.68 1.03 -28.53
N GLY A 489 -12.69 -0.24 -28.93
CA GLY A 489 -11.74 -0.82 -29.88
C GLY A 489 -10.41 -1.28 -29.28
N THR A 490 -10.25 -1.20 -27.95
CA THR A 490 -9.17 -1.87 -27.21
C THR A 490 -9.61 -3.29 -26.90
N ASP A 491 -8.99 -4.28 -27.52
CA ASP A 491 -9.44 -5.68 -27.50
C ASP A 491 -8.24 -6.63 -27.51
N GLY A 492 -8.39 -7.80 -26.89
CA GLY A 492 -7.38 -8.86 -26.98
C GLY A 492 -7.14 -9.59 -25.67
N VAL A 493 -6.01 -10.28 -25.59
CA VAL A 493 -5.57 -11.01 -24.40
C VAL A 493 -4.28 -10.38 -23.89
N LEU A 494 -4.27 -10.01 -22.62
CA LEU A 494 -3.06 -9.72 -21.85
C LEU A 494 -2.69 -10.97 -21.06
N HIS A 495 -1.47 -11.47 -21.24
CA HIS A 495 -0.99 -12.67 -20.58
C HIS A 495 0.42 -12.43 -20.03
N VAL A 496 0.66 -12.87 -18.78
CA VAL A 496 1.97 -12.87 -18.15
C VAL A 496 2.20 -14.22 -17.47
N SER A 497 3.38 -14.79 -17.68
CA SER A 497 3.72 -16.13 -17.18
C SER A 497 3.82 -16.17 -15.65
N GLU A 498 4.37 -15.12 -15.07
CA GLU A 498 4.53 -14.92 -13.63
C GLU A 498 4.60 -13.41 -13.34
N VAL A 499 3.86 -12.94 -12.34
CA VAL A 499 3.89 -11.53 -11.92
C VAL A 499 3.57 -11.40 -10.42
N TYR A 500 4.14 -10.40 -9.76
CA TYR A 500 3.84 -10.06 -8.37
C TYR A 500 3.00 -8.77 -8.31
N LEU A 501 1.76 -8.86 -7.81
CA LEU A 501 0.80 -7.76 -7.75
C LEU A 501 0.14 -7.74 -6.37
N ASN A 502 0.03 -6.56 -5.75
CA ASN A 502 -0.64 -6.37 -4.46
C ASN A 502 -0.18 -7.36 -3.37
N ASP A 503 1.13 -7.53 -3.23
CA ASP A 503 1.78 -8.49 -2.31
C ASP A 503 1.54 -9.98 -2.61
N TYR A 504 0.92 -10.30 -3.75
CA TYR A 504 0.62 -11.66 -4.16
C TYR A 504 1.32 -12.06 -5.46
N LYS A 505 1.83 -13.29 -5.48
CA LYS A 505 2.34 -13.91 -6.70
C LYS A 505 1.18 -14.47 -7.53
N TYR A 506 1.15 -14.17 -8.82
CA TYR A 506 0.21 -14.73 -9.80
C TYR A 506 0.96 -15.60 -10.81
N MET A 507 0.44 -16.79 -11.07
CA MET A 507 0.98 -17.73 -12.05
C MET A 507 0.07 -17.80 -13.28
N ASP A 508 0.63 -17.69 -14.49
CA ASP A 508 -0.08 -17.80 -15.77
C ASP A 508 -1.33 -16.90 -15.84
N LEU A 509 -1.21 -15.64 -15.38
CA LEU A 509 -2.30 -14.67 -15.33
C LEU A 509 -2.70 -14.27 -16.75
N ALA A 510 -3.99 -14.44 -17.07
CA ALA A 510 -4.56 -14.05 -18.36
C ALA A 510 -5.83 -13.21 -18.15
N LEU A 511 -5.90 -12.06 -18.83
CA LEU A 511 -7.05 -11.16 -18.87
C LEU A 511 -7.50 -10.96 -20.32
N THR A 512 -8.77 -11.24 -20.61
CA THR A 512 -9.39 -10.96 -21.91
C THR A 512 -10.13 -9.63 -21.85
N LEU A 513 -9.81 -8.74 -22.78
CA LEU A 513 -10.32 -7.39 -22.86
C LEU A 513 -11.27 -7.26 -24.06
N LYS A 514 -12.43 -6.64 -23.81
CA LYS A 514 -13.38 -6.23 -24.84
C LYS A 514 -13.75 -4.76 -24.62
N ASP A 515 -13.53 -3.93 -25.64
CA ASP A 515 -13.73 -2.48 -25.53
C ASP A 515 -13.11 -1.91 -24.24
N GLY A 516 -11.85 -2.29 -24.00
CA GLY A 516 -11.02 -1.81 -22.89
C GLY A 516 -11.46 -2.30 -21.51
N LYS A 517 -12.37 -3.27 -21.40
CA LYS A 517 -12.84 -3.83 -20.12
C LYS A 517 -12.59 -5.32 -20.02
N ILE A 518 -12.28 -5.78 -18.81
CA ILE A 518 -12.07 -7.20 -18.53
C ILE A 518 -13.41 -7.93 -18.69
N VAL A 519 -13.45 -8.94 -19.56
CA VAL A 519 -14.62 -9.82 -19.78
C VAL A 519 -14.38 -11.25 -19.32
N GLU A 520 -13.13 -11.70 -19.30
CA GLU A 520 -12.72 -13.00 -18.77
C GLU A 520 -11.36 -12.88 -18.09
N TYR A 521 -11.11 -13.70 -17.07
CA TYR A 521 -9.84 -13.75 -16.35
C TYR A 521 -9.60 -15.15 -15.79
N THR A 522 -8.32 -15.54 -15.69
CA THR A 522 -7.88 -16.78 -15.04
C THR A 522 -6.41 -16.69 -14.62
N CYS A 523 -5.98 -17.59 -13.73
CA CYS A 523 -4.60 -17.82 -13.33
C CYS A 523 -4.43 -19.30 -12.94
N LYS A 524 -3.23 -19.72 -12.53
CA LYS A 524 -2.88 -21.09 -12.14
C LYS A 524 -2.24 -21.17 -10.75
N ASN A 525 -2.73 -20.36 -9.83
CA ASN A 525 -2.28 -20.35 -8.44
C ASN A 525 -2.80 -21.57 -7.65
N PHE A 526 -3.99 -22.06 -8.01
CA PHE A 526 -4.69 -23.17 -7.36
C PHE A 526 -5.04 -24.26 -8.39
N GLU A 527 -5.30 -25.47 -7.92
CA GLU A 527 -5.70 -26.60 -8.78
C GLU A 527 -7.09 -26.38 -9.39
N GLU A 528 -8.01 -25.78 -8.62
CA GLU A 528 -9.39 -25.55 -9.03
C GLU A 528 -9.58 -24.17 -9.69
N GLU A 529 -10.16 -24.16 -10.89
CA GLU A 529 -10.38 -22.94 -11.69
C GLU A 529 -11.23 -21.89 -10.96
N GLU A 530 -12.23 -22.32 -10.20
CA GLU A 530 -13.09 -21.42 -9.44
C GLU A 530 -12.33 -20.70 -8.32
N GLU A 531 -11.31 -21.33 -7.73
CA GLU A 531 -10.45 -20.68 -6.73
C GLU A 531 -9.53 -19.64 -7.37
N ASN A 532 -8.98 -19.94 -8.56
CA ASN A 532 -8.19 -18.98 -9.35
C ASN A 532 -8.99 -17.73 -9.71
N LYS A 533 -10.23 -17.90 -10.18
CA LYS A 533 -11.13 -16.78 -10.49
C LYS A 533 -11.49 -15.97 -9.25
N LYS A 534 -11.82 -16.65 -8.15
CA LYS A 534 -12.12 -15.98 -6.89
C LYS A 534 -10.93 -15.17 -6.37
N PHE A 535 -9.72 -15.74 -6.47
CA PHE A 535 -8.49 -15.07 -6.07
C PHE A 535 -8.25 -13.78 -6.87
N ILE A 536 -8.45 -13.82 -8.19
CA ILE A 536 -8.39 -12.63 -9.05
C ILE A 536 -9.49 -11.63 -8.68
N LYS A 537 -10.74 -12.09 -8.50
CA LYS A 537 -11.87 -11.21 -8.17
C LYS A 537 -11.64 -10.44 -6.86
N GLU A 538 -11.14 -11.11 -5.83
CA GLU A 538 -10.93 -10.52 -4.50
C GLU A 538 -9.70 -9.60 -4.49
N ASN A 539 -8.58 -10.01 -5.10
CA ASN A 539 -7.27 -9.36 -4.88
C ASN A 539 -6.78 -8.48 -6.04
N LEU A 540 -7.30 -8.68 -7.26
CA LEU A 540 -6.96 -7.86 -8.44
C LEU A 540 -8.12 -6.96 -8.86
N LEU A 541 -9.36 -7.46 -8.83
CA LEU A 541 -10.55 -6.69 -9.20
C LEU A 541 -11.19 -5.99 -8.00
N PHE A 542 -10.69 -6.19 -6.77
CA PHE A 542 -11.23 -5.56 -5.56
C PHE A 542 -12.75 -5.74 -5.41
N ASN A 543 -13.24 -6.95 -5.69
CA ASN A 543 -14.66 -7.33 -5.71
C ASN A 543 -15.54 -6.65 -6.78
N HIS A 544 -14.97 -5.85 -7.68
CA HIS A 544 -15.68 -5.36 -8.86
C HIS A 544 -15.95 -6.51 -9.84
N ASP A 545 -17.04 -6.39 -10.62
CA ASP A 545 -17.36 -7.38 -11.65
C ASP A 545 -16.44 -7.26 -12.88
N THR A 546 -15.90 -6.06 -13.13
CA THR A 546 -14.98 -5.74 -14.23
C THR A 546 -14.22 -4.46 -13.92
N LEU A 547 -13.03 -4.31 -14.50
CA LEU A 547 -12.23 -3.08 -14.48
C LEU A 547 -11.93 -2.61 -15.92
N PRO A 548 -11.87 -1.30 -16.19
CA PRO A 548 -11.37 -0.77 -17.45
C PRO A 548 -9.83 -0.74 -17.48
N MET A 549 -9.25 -0.64 -18.67
CA MET A 549 -7.83 -0.30 -18.84
C MET A 549 -7.65 1.19 -18.60
N GLY A 550 -7.02 1.54 -17.48
CA GLY A 550 -6.76 2.92 -17.07
C GLY A 550 -5.51 3.51 -17.73
N GLU A 551 -4.53 2.66 -18.04
CA GLU A 551 -3.24 3.05 -18.59
C GLU A 551 -2.73 2.04 -19.62
N PHE A 552 -2.06 2.56 -20.64
CA PHE A 552 -1.09 1.83 -21.44
C PHE A 552 0.22 2.60 -21.44
N ALA A 553 1.33 1.89 -21.24
CA ALA A 553 2.65 2.49 -21.20
C ALA A 553 3.74 1.59 -21.79
N ILE A 554 4.84 2.24 -22.17
CA ILE A 554 6.07 1.58 -22.60
C ILE A 554 7.17 1.97 -21.63
N GLY A 555 7.54 1.03 -20.75
CA GLY A 555 8.75 1.12 -19.95
C GLY A 555 9.99 1.19 -20.82
N THR A 556 10.96 1.99 -20.40
CA THR A 556 12.22 2.30 -21.11
C THR A 556 13.45 2.09 -20.22
N ASN A 557 13.27 1.61 -18.98
CA ASN A 557 14.36 1.42 -18.03
C ASN A 557 14.99 0.03 -18.16
N THR A 558 15.72 -0.17 -19.26
CA THR A 558 16.49 -1.39 -19.49
C THR A 558 17.64 -1.59 -18.49
N THR A 559 18.11 -0.52 -17.84
CA THR A 559 19.08 -0.64 -16.73
C THR A 559 18.48 -1.36 -15.54
N ALA A 560 17.26 -1.01 -15.12
CA ALA A 560 16.53 -1.69 -14.07
C ALA A 560 16.19 -3.14 -14.45
N TYR A 561 15.79 -3.39 -15.70
CA TYR A 561 15.59 -4.75 -16.22
C TYR A 561 16.84 -5.62 -16.08
N VAL A 562 18.00 -5.10 -16.50
CA VAL A 562 19.28 -5.82 -16.41
C VAL A 562 19.71 -6.01 -14.96
N MET A 563 19.47 -5.04 -14.07
CA MET A 563 19.69 -5.20 -12.63
C MET A 563 18.86 -6.37 -12.07
N GLY A 564 17.56 -6.42 -12.42
CA GLY A 564 16.66 -7.51 -12.03
C GLY A 564 17.18 -8.88 -12.46
N ARG A 565 17.71 -8.99 -13.69
CA ARG A 565 18.29 -10.23 -14.23
C ARG A 565 19.65 -10.59 -13.62
N LYS A 566 20.56 -9.63 -13.52
CA LYS A 566 21.95 -9.80 -13.02
C LYS A 566 21.95 -10.39 -11.60
N TYR A 567 21.02 -9.95 -10.76
CA TYR A 567 20.93 -10.40 -9.37
C TYR A 567 19.83 -11.46 -9.14
N ASN A 568 19.08 -11.84 -10.17
CA ASN A 568 17.94 -12.76 -10.09
C ASN A 568 16.91 -12.31 -9.03
N ILE A 569 16.45 -11.06 -9.18
CA ILE A 569 15.51 -10.39 -8.27
C ILE A 569 14.30 -9.80 -9.02
N GLN A 570 14.07 -10.18 -10.28
CA GLN A 570 13.00 -9.62 -11.11
C GLN A 570 11.61 -9.80 -10.47
N ASP A 571 11.37 -10.95 -9.85
CA ASP A 571 10.16 -11.31 -9.12
C ASP A 571 10.02 -10.60 -7.76
N LYS A 572 11.07 -9.89 -7.34
CA LYS A 572 11.13 -9.14 -6.09
C LYS A 572 11.16 -7.62 -6.30
N LEU A 573 11.19 -7.14 -7.55
CA LEU A 573 11.13 -5.71 -7.82
C LEU A 573 9.74 -5.18 -7.48
N PRO A 574 9.64 -3.99 -6.85
CA PRO A 574 8.34 -3.39 -6.58
C PRO A 574 7.74 -2.93 -7.91
N ILE A 575 6.41 -2.83 -7.97
CA ILE A 575 5.68 -2.40 -9.18
C ILE A 575 6.27 -1.10 -9.74
N LEU A 576 6.58 -0.14 -8.87
CA LEU A 576 7.26 1.12 -9.20
C LEU A 576 8.48 0.98 -10.14
N ILE A 577 9.30 -0.05 -9.91
CA ILE A 577 10.48 -0.31 -10.74
C ILE A 577 10.10 -1.26 -11.88
N ALA A 578 9.32 -2.30 -11.59
CA ALA A 578 8.96 -3.34 -12.53
C ALA A 578 8.21 -2.80 -13.76
N GLU A 579 7.28 -1.87 -13.58
CA GLU A 579 6.52 -1.19 -14.66
C GLU A 579 7.45 -0.55 -15.70
N LYS A 580 8.61 -0.07 -15.27
CA LYS A 580 9.59 0.60 -16.14
C LYS A 580 10.44 -0.38 -16.94
N THR A 581 10.29 -1.69 -16.71
CA THR A 581 11.10 -2.77 -17.32
C THR A 581 10.42 -3.50 -18.48
N GLY A 582 9.34 -2.95 -19.03
CA GLY A 582 8.62 -3.50 -20.20
C GLY A 582 7.39 -2.65 -20.52
N PRO A 583 6.58 -3.01 -21.53
CA PRO A 583 5.24 -2.43 -21.65
C PRO A 583 4.35 -2.90 -20.49
N HIS A 584 3.55 -1.98 -19.97
CA HIS A 584 2.61 -2.28 -18.89
C HIS A 584 1.22 -1.70 -19.15
N PHE A 585 0.26 -2.27 -18.44
CA PHE A 585 -1.16 -1.99 -18.59
C PHE A 585 -1.81 -1.92 -17.21
N ALA A 586 -2.38 -0.77 -16.86
CA ALA A 586 -3.08 -0.62 -15.59
C ALA A 586 -4.54 -1.02 -15.73
N MET A 587 -4.99 -1.93 -14.87
CA MET A 587 -6.43 -2.23 -14.71
C MET A 587 -7.00 -1.38 -13.58
N GLY A 588 -8.05 -0.61 -13.87
CA GLY A 588 -8.69 0.31 -12.93
C GLY A 588 -8.78 1.75 -13.46
N ASP A 589 -8.60 2.72 -12.57
CA ASP A 589 -8.70 4.14 -12.86
C ASP A 589 -7.54 4.64 -13.72
N THR A 590 -7.72 5.76 -14.41
CA THR A 590 -6.62 6.44 -15.11
C THR A 590 -5.63 7.04 -14.11
N CYS A 591 -4.38 7.25 -14.52
CA CYS A 591 -3.35 7.94 -13.72
C CYS A 591 -3.78 9.37 -13.33
N PHE A 592 -4.76 9.92 -14.05
CA PHE A 592 -5.30 11.26 -13.87
C PHE A 592 -6.53 11.31 -12.97
N SER A 593 -6.92 10.21 -12.32
CA SER A 593 -8.09 10.15 -11.44
C SER A 593 -8.18 11.35 -10.48
N MET A 594 -9.29 12.10 -10.55
CA MET A 594 -9.55 13.35 -9.79
C MET A 594 -8.66 14.55 -10.15
N SER A 595 -7.91 14.48 -11.25
CA SER A 595 -7.01 15.53 -11.74
C SER A 595 -7.12 15.73 -13.25
N GLU A 596 -8.13 15.15 -13.92
CA GLU A 596 -8.28 15.18 -15.37
C GLU A 596 -8.48 16.60 -15.92
N GLU A 597 -8.97 17.53 -15.10
CA GLU A 597 -9.12 18.94 -15.46
C GLU A 597 -7.82 19.75 -15.30
N VAL A 598 -6.80 19.20 -14.62
CA VAL A 598 -5.48 19.84 -14.47
C VAL A 598 -4.77 19.84 -15.81
N ILE A 599 -4.38 21.03 -16.27
CA ILE A 599 -3.65 21.18 -17.53
C ILE A 599 -2.18 20.82 -17.29
N THR A 600 -1.77 19.63 -17.71
CA THR A 600 -0.38 19.16 -17.68
C THR A 600 0.29 19.37 -19.05
N ARG A 601 1.62 19.54 -19.03
CA ARG A 601 2.43 19.72 -20.24
C ARG A 601 3.69 18.89 -20.15
N ASN A 602 3.98 18.20 -21.25
CA ASN A 602 5.27 17.55 -21.41
C ASN A 602 6.39 18.59 -21.49
N PRO A 603 7.66 18.16 -21.29
CA PRO A 603 8.83 19.04 -21.43
C PRO A 603 8.96 19.74 -22.79
N ASP A 604 8.32 19.23 -23.85
CA ASP A 604 8.25 19.86 -25.19
C ASP A 604 7.20 21.00 -25.27
N GLY A 605 6.39 21.18 -24.22
CA GLY A 605 5.35 22.18 -24.10
C GLY A 605 3.97 21.75 -24.64
N LYS A 606 3.83 20.53 -25.17
CA LYS A 606 2.53 20.01 -25.63
C LYS A 606 1.64 19.64 -24.45
N GLU A 607 0.36 19.93 -24.58
CA GLU A 607 -0.68 19.57 -23.62
C GLU A 607 -1.05 18.09 -23.73
N MET A 608 -1.04 17.39 -22.60
CA MET A 608 -1.54 16.02 -22.53
C MET A 608 -3.07 16.02 -22.62
N ILE A 609 -3.62 15.37 -23.65
CA ILE A 609 -5.09 15.34 -23.87
C ILE A 609 -5.73 14.01 -23.47
N ALA A 610 -4.96 12.93 -23.42
CA ALA A 610 -5.45 11.58 -23.15
C ALA A 610 -5.50 11.30 -21.64
N LYS A 611 -6.34 12.07 -20.93
CA LYS A 611 -6.55 11.95 -19.47
C LYS A 611 -7.85 11.22 -19.09
N ASP A 612 -8.76 11.17 -20.06
CA ASP A 612 -10.12 10.66 -19.92
C ASP A 612 -10.31 9.42 -20.77
N ASN A 613 -11.09 8.46 -20.27
CA ASN A 613 -11.61 7.34 -21.04
C ASN A 613 -13.14 7.24 -20.88
N GLU A 614 -13.78 6.28 -21.52
CA GLU A 614 -15.25 6.15 -21.53
C GLU A 614 -15.86 5.87 -20.14
N CYS A 615 -15.05 5.45 -19.16
CA CYS A 615 -15.46 5.35 -17.75
C CYS A 615 -15.20 6.66 -16.99
N SER A 616 -13.96 7.17 -16.98
CA SER A 616 -13.60 8.35 -16.18
C SER A 616 -14.30 9.64 -16.64
N ILE A 617 -14.68 9.73 -17.91
CA ILE A 617 -15.48 10.86 -18.45
C ILE A 617 -16.86 10.97 -17.79
N LEU A 618 -17.38 9.87 -17.23
CA LEU A 618 -18.66 9.86 -16.51
C LEU A 618 -18.61 10.77 -15.29
N ARG A 619 -17.44 11.20 -14.78
CA ARG A 619 -17.38 12.18 -13.67
C ARG A 619 -18.13 13.47 -13.94
N LYS A 620 -18.29 13.84 -15.22
CA LYS A 620 -19.02 15.05 -15.66
C LYS A 620 -20.53 14.90 -15.56
N THR A 621 -21.06 13.68 -15.51
CA THR A 621 -22.49 13.38 -15.50
C THR A 621 -22.95 12.60 -14.27
N ASP A 622 -22.17 11.61 -13.85
CA ASP A 622 -22.36 10.75 -12.67
C ASP A 622 -21.00 10.25 -12.16
N ILE A 623 -20.43 10.97 -11.19
CA ILE A 623 -19.12 10.67 -10.59
C ILE A 623 -19.07 9.31 -9.89
N THR A 624 -20.22 8.75 -9.49
CA THR A 624 -20.26 7.45 -8.81
C THR A 624 -19.96 6.27 -9.74
N LYS A 625 -19.88 6.52 -11.06
CA LYS A 625 -19.55 5.53 -12.09
C LYS A 625 -18.19 5.76 -12.75
N ALA A 626 -17.46 6.80 -12.33
CA ALA A 626 -16.22 7.21 -12.97
C ALA A 626 -14.98 6.52 -12.42
N TYR A 627 -15.00 6.19 -11.12
CA TYR A 627 -13.82 5.74 -10.38
C TYR A 627 -14.06 4.43 -9.64
N TYR A 628 -13.08 3.53 -9.77
CA TYR A 628 -13.01 2.20 -9.17
C TYR A 628 -12.10 2.19 -7.93
N ASN A 629 -11.25 3.21 -7.74
CA ASN A 629 -10.31 3.36 -6.62
C ASN A 629 -9.23 2.26 -6.57
N CYS A 630 -8.87 1.74 -7.73
CA CYS A 630 -7.75 0.85 -7.93
C CYS A 630 -7.01 1.22 -9.21
N HIS A 631 -5.73 0.87 -9.28
CA HIS A 631 -4.87 1.03 -10.44
C HIS A 631 -3.75 0.01 -10.26
N THR A 632 -3.81 -1.08 -11.05
CA THR A 632 -2.85 -2.19 -10.91
C THR A 632 -2.12 -2.41 -12.22
N ASP A 633 -0.83 -2.12 -12.22
CA ASP A 633 0.05 -2.26 -13.38
C ASP A 633 0.51 -3.69 -13.60
N ILE A 634 0.29 -4.19 -14.81
CA ILE A 634 0.71 -5.53 -15.23
C ILE A 634 1.73 -5.37 -16.36
N THR A 635 2.97 -5.78 -16.09
CA THR A 635 4.11 -5.60 -17.01
C THR A 635 4.41 -6.89 -17.78
N ILE A 636 4.63 -6.78 -19.09
CA ILE A 636 5.19 -7.86 -19.90
C ILE A 636 6.72 -7.71 -19.92
N PRO A 637 7.49 -8.72 -19.47
CA PRO A 637 8.95 -8.69 -19.55
C PRO A 637 9.46 -8.56 -20.99
N TYR A 638 10.59 -7.87 -21.21
CA TYR A 638 11.14 -7.69 -22.56
C TYR A 638 11.47 -9.01 -23.28
N ASP A 639 11.93 -10.05 -22.59
CA ASP A 639 12.23 -11.36 -23.19
C ASP A 639 10.99 -12.18 -23.57
N GLU A 640 9.82 -11.78 -23.06
CA GLU A 640 8.52 -12.33 -23.43
C GLU A 640 7.80 -11.49 -24.50
N LEU A 641 8.40 -10.38 -24.94
CA LEU A 641 7.81 -9.43 -25.87
C LEU A 641 8.27 -9.70 -27.31
N GLY A 642 7.34 -10.10 -28.16
CA GLY A 642 7.58 -10.32 -29.58
C GLY A 642 7.63 -9.02 -30.38
N GLU A 643 6.60 -8.18 -30.26
CA GLU A 643 6.51 -6.93 -31.02
C GLU A 643 5.65 -5.87 -30.31
N ILE A 644 6.07 -4.60 -30.40
CA ILE A 644 5.19 -3.45 -30.23
C ILE A 644 5.24 -2.62 -31.50
N ALA A 645 4.09 -2.41 -32.12
CA ALA A 645 3.97 -1.58 -33.31
C ALA A 645 2.80 -0.60 -33.22
N VAL A 646 3.04 0.63 -33.64
CA VAL A 646 1.99 1.64 -33.81
C VAL A 646 1.47 1.61 -35.25
N TYR A 647 0.15 1.63 -35.39
CA TYR A 647 -0.53 1.65 -36.69
C TYR A 647 -1.20 2.99 -36.90
N LYS A 648 -0.88 3.65 -38.01
CA LYS A 648 -1.51 4.91 -38.41
C LYS A 648 -2.85 4.68 -39.10
N LYS A 649 -3.62 5.76 -39.27
CA LYS A 649 -4.93 5.76 -39.96
C LYS A 649 -4.86 5.31 -41.43
N ASP A 650 -3.72 5.46 -42.08
CA ASP A 650 -3.50 5.02 -43.47
C ASP A 650 -3.04 3.55 -43.57
N GLY A 651 -2.89 2.87 -42.43
CA GLY A 651 -2.42 1.49 -42.33
C GLY A 651 -0.90 1.35 -42.27
N GLU A 652 -0.14 2.45 -42.28
CA GLU A 652 1.32 2.40 -42.05
C GLU A 652 1.61 1.80 -40.67
N LYS A 653 2.49 0.80 -40.63
CA LYS A 653 2.98 0.15 -39.42
C LYS A 653 4.39 0.67 -39.12
N ILE A 654 4.59 1.19 -37.90
CA ILE A 654 5.92 1.53 -37.38
C ILE A 654 6.20 0.62 -36.18
N VAL A 655 7.28 -0.16 -36.28
CA VAL A 655 7.73 -1.05 -35.20
C VAL A 655 8.56 -0.24 -34.21
N ILE A 656 8.22 -0.34 -32.93
CA ILE A 656 8.91 0.34 -31.83
C ILE A 656 9.85 -0.64 -31.13
N ILE A 657 9.34 -1.82 -30.81
CA ILE A 657 10.10 -2.92 -30.21
C ILE A 657 9.91 -4.17 -31.06
N GLU A 658 11.01 -4.91 -31.29
CA GLU A 658 11.02 -6.21 -31.95
C GLU A 658 11.91 -7.17 -31.14
N ASN A 659 11.36 -8.33 -30.78
CA ASN A 659 12.03 -9.35 -29.94
C ASN A 659 12.69 -8.78 -28.68
N GLY A 660 11.93 -7.99 -27.91
CA GLY A 660 12.39 -7.39 -26.67
C GLY A 660 13.38 -6.23 -26.80
N ARG A 661 13.66 -5.75 -28.02
CA ARG A 661 14.64 -4.69 -28.26
C ARG A 661 14.04 -3.49 -28.96
N PHE A 662 14.49 -2.30 -28.58
CA PHE A 662 14.05 -1.06 -29.22
C PHE A 662 14.65 -0.93 -30.63
N VAL A 663 13.81 -0.79 -31.64
CA VAL A 663 14.22 -0.69 -33.06
C VAL A 663 13.88 0.65 -33.70
N LEU A 664 13.13 1.51 -32.99
CA LEU A 664 12.83 2.87 -33.44
C LEU A 664 14.10 3.72 -33.45
N ALA A 665 14.34 4.45 -34.55
CA ALA A 665 15.49 5.35 -34.64
C ALA A 665 15.50 6.40 -33.51
N GLY A 666 16.64 6.58 -32.84
CA GLY A 666 16.80 7.48 -31.70
C GLY A 666 16.56 6.83 -30.33
N THR A 667 16.33 5.51 -30.29
CA THR A 667 16.15 4.74 -29.04
C THR A 667 17.29 3.75 -28.77
N GLU A 668 18.35 3.79 -29.58
CA GLU A 668 19.45 2.81 -29.57
C GLU A 668 20.17 2.75 -28.22
N GLU A 669 20.25 3.89 -27.52
CA GLU A 669 20.85 4.00 -26.18
C GLU A 669 20.17 3.09 -25.15
N LEU A 670 18.85 2.86 -25.28
CA LEU A 670 18.12 1.96 -24.38
C LEU A 670 18.57 0.50 -24.52
N ASN A 671 19.16 0.12 -25.65
CA ASN A 671 19.63 -1.25 -25.83
C ASN A 671 21.01 -1.52 -25.21
N LYS A 672 21.78 -0.49 -24.83
CA LYS A 672 23.14 -0.67 -24.30
C LYS A 672 23.18 -1.56 -23.04
N PRO A 673 22.32 -1.37 -22.03
CA PRO A 673 22.30 -2.29 -20.89
C PRO A 673 22.00 -3.73 -21.30
N LEU A 674 21.10 -3.94 -22.26
CA LEU A 674 20.74 -5.28 -22.75
C LEU A 674 21.92 -5.96 -23.46
N ASP A 675 22.80 -5.20 -24.09
CA ASP A 675 23.99 -5.71 -24.76
C ASP A 675 25.07 -6.16 -23.78
N GLU A 676 25.18 -5.48 -22.63
CA GLU A 676 26.09 -5.86 -21.53
C GLU A 676 25.70 -7.19 -20.88
N MET A 677 24.43 -7.60 -20.97
CA MET A 677 23.93 -8.88 -20.44
C MET A 677 24.20 -10.07 -21.40
N ASN A 678 24.44 -9.80 -22.69
CA ASN A 678 24.65 -10.82 -23.73
C ASN A 678 26.14 -11.09 -24.02
N VAL A 679 27.05 -10.55 -23.20
CA VAL A 679 28.51 -10.84 -23.17
C VAL A 679 28.82 -11.63 -21.90
#